data_AF-A0A7K6ZZY9-F1
#
_entry.id   AF-A0A7K6ZZY9-F1
#
_cell.length_a   1.000
_cell.length_b   1.000
_cell.length_c   1.000
_cell.angle_alpha   90.00
_cell.angle_beta   90.00
_cell.angle_gamma   90.00
#
_symmetry.space_group_name_H-M   'P 1'
#
loop_
_entity.id
_entity.type
_entity.pdbx_description
1 polymer ?
#
loop_
_entity_poly.entity_id
_entity_poly.type
_entity_poly.pdbx_seq_one_letter_code
_entity_poly.pdbx_strand_id
1 'polypeptide(L)'
;MQFLGRLVNTINSVTQIFTNPYRVKEVAVAEYAAHPRLREDGRVALHKNGLARSWDCLLVNPQSPQVAFRLFQLDNELDAAARFEQFAGRLRPFYESSAQPLSLEVLQQLCDCFRSHPSWSVAHVAVEIGHRESFRHNCVNSADSEEGCTPLHLACRRGDTACLQELLECHARLDVADRNGETVFHYAVRGSSPHIIELLGRAPTVGLDHLNHEGLTPLHLACQLGKEDMVCALLKCRASCSVVGTLGYPIHVAVKYSQIGCAQAILEADASQVHSRDPRYDAIPLHWAKKAEVTQLLLRHGSDLGFRSRTADMALHVAVRRGRFDCAMVLVTHGAHTNAKGQDGNTPLHLAMKQDHLDMIKALIVFGGDVEIPNDFGETPGLLAARSSKGANRKVLLDLLQTVGTERCHPPNPDSPCLAPSAASLFVEGQPPPRSSLSSLGYQDLLYVSTAVGQMLKTPDFVDSPSEGGRNHDRLLCLDGGGIRGLVLIQLLLAIEKAAGRPVREIFDWIAGTSTGGILALAIVHGKSMDYMRCLYFRMKDMVFRGSRPYESEPLDEFLKKEFGENTKMTDVQKPKVMVTGTLCDRQPAELHLFRNYPVPETKTSPEYKTTASFKPLTRPEEQLVWRAARCSGAAPTYFRPIGRFLDGGLLANNPTLDAMAEIHEYNKTLVKKGQKQKVRKLGLVVSLGTGKPPQVPVSSVDVFRPSNPWELAKTMFGARELGKMVVDCCTDADGPAVDRARAWCEMTDVPYFRLSPQLHTDVMLDEVNDTVLVNALWDTQLYIYQQREQLEQLVRHLLA
;
A
#
# COMPACT_ATOMS: atom_id res chain seq x y z
N MET A 1 71.15 -40.85 -5.09
CA MET A 1 71.62 -39.45 -5.29
C MET A 1 71.16 -38.81 -6.61
N GLN A 2 71.31 -39.43 -7.79
CA GLN A 2 70.96 -38.74 -9.07
C GLN A 2 69.45 -38.61 -9.37
N PHE A 3 68.58 -39.43 -8.77
CA PHE A 3 67.13 -39.38 -9.02
C PHE A 3 66.44 -38.15 -8.40
N LEU A 4 66.84 -37.78 -7.17
CA LEU A 4 66.34 -36.58 -6.47
C LEU A 4 66.70 -35.27 -7.18
N GLY A 5 67.91 -35.16 -7.75
CA GLY A 5 68.33 -33.98 -8.50
C GLY A 5 67.49 -33.74 -9.78
N ARG A 6 67.07 -34.81 -10.47
CA ARG A 6 66.13 -34.70 -11.60
C ARG A 6 64.72 -34.37 -11.13
N LEU A 7 64.24 -34.93 -10.02
CA LEU A 7 62.91 -34.62 -9.49
C LEU A 7 62.81 -33.14 -9.06
N VAL A 8 63.80 -32.61 -8.34
CA VAL A 8 63.83 -31.20 -7.91
C VAL A 8 63.94 -30.24 -9.11
N ASN A 9 64.76 -30.55 -10.11
CA ASN A 9 64.83 -29.72 -11.33
C ASN A 9 63.54 -29.81 -12.17
N THR A 10 62.87 -30.97 -12.19
CA THR A 10 61.57 -31.11 -12.87
C THR A 10 60.48 -30.33 -12.11
N ILE A 11 60.48 -30.35 -10.77
CA ILE A 11 59.55 -29.57 -9.94
C ILE A 11 59.81 -28.05 -10.07
N ASN A 12 61.06 -27.61 -10.18
CA ASN A 12 61.39 -26.20 -10.46
C ASN A 12 60.97 -25.76 -11.88
N SER A 13 61.12 -26.63 -12.89
CA SER A 13 60.62 -26.33 -14.25
C SER A 13 59.09 -26.37 -14.36
N VAL A 14 58.42 -27.30 -13.67
CA VAL A 14 56.96 -27.40 -13.66
C VAL A 14 56.33 -26.28 -12.83
N THR A 15 56.98 -25.82 -11.75
CA THR A 15 56.51 -24.61 -11.04
C THR A 15 56.69 -23.33 -11.87
N GLN A 16 57.72 -23.22 -12.72
CA GLN A 16 57.83 -22.10 -13.66
C GLN A 16 56.70 -22.05 -14.69
N ILE A 17 56.22 -23.21 -15.19
CA ILE A 17 55.07 -23.28 -16.10
C ILE A 17 53.77 -22.74 -15.48
N PHE A 18 53.65 -22.76 -14.13
CA PHE A 18 52.48 -22.27 -13.39
C PHE A 18 52.71 -20.96 -12.62
N THR A 19 53.89 -20.34 -12.69
CA THR A 19 54.11 -19.01 -12.11
C THR A 19 53.64 -17.91 -13.05
N ASN A 20 52.73 -17.05 -12.59
CA ASN A 20 52.36 -15.82 -13.27
C ASN A 20 53.63 -15.00 -13.62
N PRO A 21 53.92 -14.74 -14.92
CA PRO A 21 55.12 -14.03 -15.36
C PRO A 21 55.20 -12.57 -14.89
N TYR A 22 54.09 -12.02 -14.40
CA TYR A 22 53.98 -10.65 -13.84
C TYR A 22 53.87 -10.65 -12.31
N ARG A 23 54.28 -11.74 -11.63
CA ARG A 23 54.32 -11.78 -10.17
C ARG A 23 55.57 -11.07 -9.65
N VAL A 24 55.36 -9.98 -8.91
CA VAL A 24 56.42 -9.20 -8.29
C VAL A 24 57.13 -10.01 -7.22
N LYS A 25 58.46 -10.04 -7.27
CA LYS A 25 59.33 -10.76 -6.31
C LYS A 25 60.49 -9.89 -5.88
N GLU A 26 60.78 -9.89 -4.59
CA GLU A 26 62.03 -9.35 -4.05
C GLU A 26 63.22 -10.24 -4.46
N VAL A 27 64.30 -9.62 -4.94
CA VAL A 27 65.52 -10.28 -5.43
C VAL A 27 66.76 -9.49 -5.01
N ALA A 28 67.88 -10.17 -4.78
CA ALA A 28 69.15 -9.49 -4.53
C ALA A 28 69.75 -8.95 -5.84
N VAL A 29 70.18 -7.69 -5.86
CA VAL A 29 70.79 -7.05 -7.05
C VAL A 29 72.05 -7.80 -7.51
N ALA A 30 72.77 -8.42 -6.58
CA ALA A 30 73.94 -9.26 -6.86
C ALA A 30 73.66 -10.45 -7.80
N GLU A 31 72.44 -11.03 -7.78
CA GLU A 31 72.06 -12.14 -8.68
C GLU A 31 72.00 -11.70 -10.16
N TYR A 32 71.83 -10.40 -10.41
CA TYR A 32 71.71 -9.82 -11.75
C TYR A 32 72.97 -9.10 -12.22
N ALA A 33 74.01 -9.01 -11.38
CA ALA A 33 75.30 -8.39 -11.75
C ALA A 33 76.01 -9.12 -12.90
N ALA A 34 75.77 -10.42 -13.08
CA ALA A 34 76.31 -11.22 -14.19
C ALA A 34 75.45 -11.20 -15.47
N HIS A 35 74.28 -10.56 -15.44
CA HIS A 35 73.31 -10.56 -16.54
C HIS A 35 73.35 -9.22 -17.30
N PRO A 36 73.54 -9.22 -18.64
CA PRO A 36 73.68 -7.97 -19.39
C PRO A 36 72.40 -7.12 -19.31
N ARG A 37 72.60 -5.85 -18.92
CA ARG A 37 71.56 -4.82 -18.86
C ARG A 37 71.32 -4.27 -20.27
N LEU A 38 70.09 -4.36 -20.75
CA LEU A 38 69.70 -3.96 -22.12
C LEU A 38 69.19 -2.53 -22.19
N ARG A 39 68.42 -2.10 -21.16
CA ARG A 39 67.79 -0.78 -21.08
C ARG A 39 67.69 -0.36 -19.61
N GLU A 40 67.72 0.94 -19.36
CA GLU A 40 67.64 1.55 -18.03
C GLU A 40 66.95 2.91 -18.14
N ASP A 41 65.95 3.16 -17.29
CA ASP A 41 65.25 4.44 -17.17
C ASP A 41 64.86 4.66 -15.70
N GLY A 42 65.34 5.77 -15.14
CA GLY A 42 65.27 6.04 -13.70
C GLY A 42 65.93 4.91 -12.87
N ARG A 43 65.13 4.26 -12.03
CA ARG A 43 65.55 3.12 -11.19
C ARG A 43 65.09 1.76 -11.73
N VAL A 44 64.58 1.72 -12.97
CA VAL A 44 64.05 0.51 -13.61
C VAL A 44 65.03 0.04 -14.70
N ALA A 45 65.45 -1.22 -14.63
CA ALA A 45 66.41 -1.82 -15.55
C ALA A 45 65.92 -3.15 -16.14
N LEU A 46 66.10 -3.35 -17.45
CA LEU A 46 65.80 -4.59 -18.15
C LEU A 46 67.08 -5.43 -18.31
N HIS A 47 67.09 -6.63 -17.75
CA HIS A 47 68.21 -7.57 -17.85
C HIS A 47 67.86 -8.79 -18.70
N LYS A 48 68.82 -9.29 -19.49
CA LYS A 48 68.66 -10.54 -20.26
C LYS A 48 69.21 -11.72 -19.45
N ASN A 49 68.34 -12.62 -19.02
CA ASN A 49 68.71 -13.83 -18.31
C ASN A 49 69.12 -14.93 -19.31
N GLY A 50 70.41 -15.01 -19.61
CA GLY A 50 70.97 -15.98 -20.55
C GLY A 50 70.79 -17.45 -20.14
N LEU A 51 70.59 -17.73 -18.85
CA LEU A 51 70.39 -19.09 -18.33
C LEU A 51 68.92 -19.53 -18.44
N ALA A 52 67.97 -18.62 -18.17
CA ALA A 52 66.54 -18.90 -18.23
C ALA A 52 65.89 -18.62 -19.61
N ARG A 53 66.61 -17.96 -20.53
CA ARG A 53 66.07 -17.41 -21.80
C ARG A 53 64.94 -16.38 -21.60
N SER A 54 64.92 -15.71 -20.46
CA SER A 54 63.93 -14.67 -20.13
C SER A 54 64.53 -13.26 -20.10
N TRP A 55 63.65 -12.28 -20.21
CA TRP A 55 63.91 -10.86 -20.00
C TRP A 55 63.24 -10.44 -18.69
N ASP A 56 64.06 -10.06 -17.73
CA ASP A 56 63.65 -9.77 -16.35
C ASP A 56 63.74 -8.25 -16.12
N CYS A 57 62.63 -7.63 -15.74
CA CYS A 57 62.56 -6.20 -15.44
C CYS A 57 62.66 -5.96 -13.93
N LEU A 58 63.62 -5.14 -13.50
CA LEU A 58 63.93 -4.90 -12.09
C LEU A 58 63.72 -3.43 -11.72
N LEU A 59 63.06 -3.16 -10.60
CA LEU A 59 63.04 -1.86 -9.93
C LEU A 59 63.97 -1.91 -8.70
N VAL A 60 65.04 -1.11 -8.69
CA VAL A 60 65.96 -1.05 -7.55
C VAL A 60 65.32 -0.28 -6.39
N ASN A 61 65.32 -0.85 -5.18
CA ASN A 61 64.70 -0.24 -4.01
C ASN A 61 65.39 1.10 -3.67
N PRO A 62 64.63 2.21 -3.49
CA PRO A 62 65.22 3.52 -3.31
C PRO A 62 66.01 3.72 -2.02
N GLN A 63 65.76 2.92 -0.98
CA GLN A 63 66.42 3.01 0.33
C GLN A 63 67.44 1.89 0.57
N SER A 64 67.29 0.73 -0.08
CA SER A 64 68.20 -0.43 0.03
C SER A 64 68.74 -0.84 -1.35
N PRO A 65 69.82 -0.22 -1.87
CA PRO A 65 70.32 -0.46 -3.23
C PRO A 65 70.86 -1.88 -3.50
N GLN A 66 70.89 -2.75 -2.48
CA GLN A 66 71.21 -4.18 -2.60
C GLN A 66 69.98 -5.04 -2.95
N VAL A 67 68.78 -4.49 -2.83
CA VAL A 67 67.49 -5.16 -3.05
C VAL A 67 66.81 -4.55 -4.28
N ALA A 68 66.26 -5.40 -5.14
CA ALA A 68 65.39 -5.00 -6.24
C ALA A 68 64.10 -5.81 -6.25
N PHE A 69 63.06 -5.24 -6.87
CA PHE A 69 61.80 -5.92 -7.13
C PHE A 69 61.75 -6.31 -8.61
N ARG A 70 61.71 -7.61 -8.89
CA ARG A 70 61.46 -8.13 -10.23
C ARG A 70 59.99 -7.91 -10.56
N LEU A 71 59.70 -7.03 -11.51
CA LEU A 71 58.34 -6.61 -11.89
C LEU A 71 57.68 -7.62 -12.83
N PHE A 72 58.44 -8.14 -13.80
CA PHE A 72 58.02 -9.20 -14.71
C PHE A 72 59.21 -10.03 -15.21
N GLN A 73 58.90 -11.22 -15.70
CA GLN A 73 59.80 -12.15 -16.37
C GLN A 73 59.08 -12.64 -17.65
N LEU A 74 59.58 -12.29 -18.83
CA LEU A 74 58.95 -12.60 -20.12
C LEU A 74 59.92 -13.34 -21.05
N ASP A 75 59.39 -14.16 -21.95
CA ASP A 75 60.18 -15.01 -22.86
C ASP A 75 60.33 -14.43 -24.29
N ASN A 76 59.88 -13.20 -24.50
CA ASN A 76 59.95 -12.48 -25.79
C ASN A 76 60.57 -11.08 -25.62
N GLU A 77 61.62 -10.80 -26.40
CA GLU A 77 62.38 -9.54 -26.39
C GLU A 77 61.52 -8.33 -26.76
N LEU A 78 60.63 -8.46 -27.75
CA LEU A 78 59.80 -7.35 -28.25
C LEU A 78 58.73 -6.96 -27.23
N ASP A 79 58.05 -7.94 -26.64
CA ASP A 79 57.05 -7.71 -25.59
C ASP A 79 57.70 -7.14 -24.32
N ALA A 80 58.86 -7.68 -23.92
CA ALA A 80 59.61 -7.18 -22.78
C ALA A 80 60.08 -5.73 -22.96
N ALA A 81 60.54 -5.36 -24.16
CA ALA A 81 60.95 -3.99 -24.48
C ALA A 81 59.75 -3.01 -24.46
N ALA A 82 58.62 -3.39 -25.04
CA ALA A 82 57.40 -2.57 -25.06
C ALA A 82 56.80 -2.40 -23.65
N ARG A 83 56.79 -3.46 -22.83
CA ARG A 83 56.35 -3.39 -21.42
C ARG A 83 57.34 -2.61 -20.55
N PHE A 84 58.64 -2.70 -20.80
CA PHE A 84 59.64 -1.89 -20.09
C PHE A 84 59.38 -0.39 -20.28
N GLU A 85 59.16 0.07 -21.52
CA GLU A 85 58.85 1.48 -21.80
C GLU A 85 57.55 1.95 -21.10
N GLN A 86 56.51 1.11 -21.08
CA GLN A 86 55.26 1.41 -20.36
C GLN A 86 55.45 1.49 -18.84
N PHE A 87 56.24 0.60 -18.24
CA PHE A 87 56.39 0.49 -16.79
C PHE A 87 57.37 1.54 -16.24
N ALA A 88 58.52 1.77 -16.90
CA ALA A 88 59.56 2.66 -16.39
C ALA A 88 59.06 4.11 -16.27
N GLY A 89 58.43 4.64 -17.32
CA GLY A 89 57.86 5.99 -17.32
C GLY A 89 56.69 6.16 -16.36
N ARG A 90 55.85 5.13 -16.16
CA ARG A 90 54.65 5.21 -15.30
C ARG A 90 54.91 4.95 -13.82
N LEU A 91 55.94 4.16 -13.47
CA LEU A 91 56.32 3.90 -12.07
C LEU A 91 57.05 5.08 -11.42
N ARG A 92 57.73 5.90 -12.23
CA ARG A 92 58.61 6.97 -11.75
C ARG A 92 57.95 7.93 -10.74
N PRO A 93 56.74 8.48 -10.97
CA PRO A 93 56.12 9.39 -10.02
C PRO A 93 55.72 8.74 -8.68
N PHE A 94 55.64 7.42 -8.60
CA PHE A 94 55.31 6.72 -7.35
C PHE A 94 56.51 6.64 -6.41
N TYR A 95 57.67 6.19 -6.89
CA TYR A 95 58.87 6.04 -6.05
C TYR A 95 59.69 7.34 -5.88
N GLU A 96 59.46 8.37 -6.71
CA GLU A 96 60.07 9.70 -6.51
C GLU A 96 59.26 10.61 -5.58
N SER A 97 57.93 10.41 -5.46
CA SER A 97 57.08 11.25 -4.60
C SER A 97 56.98 10.76 -3.15
N SER A 98 57.21 9.47 -2.89
CA SER A 98 56.99 8.89 -1.55
C SER A 98 58.24 8.90 -0.67
N ALA A 99 58.09 9.32 0.59
CA ALA A 99 59.17 9.23 1.58
C ALA A 99 59.37 7.80 2.11
N GLN A 100 58.34 6.94 1.99
CA GLN A 100 58.37 5.53 2.38
C GLN A 100 58.63 4.62 1.16
N PRO A 101 59.28 3.46 1.34
CA PRO A 101 59.52 2.52 0.26
C PRO A 101 58.21 1.83 -0.18
N LEU A 102 58.00 1.69 -1.49
CA LEU A 102 56.87 0.94 -2.03
C LEU A 102 56.94 -0.53 -1.58
N SER A 103 55.87 -1.03 -0.97
CA SER A 103 55.79 -2.44 -0.56
C SER A 103 55.61 -3.36 -1.76
N LEU A 104 56.00 -4.63 -1.60
CA LEU A 104 55.85 -5.65 -2.66
C LEU A 104 54.39 -5.83 -3.10
N GLU A 105 53.43 -5.66 -2.18
CA GLU A 105 51.99 -5.73 -2.46
C GLU A 105 51.52 -4.52 -3.29
N VAL A 106 51.94 -3.30 -2.93
CA VAL A 106 51.63 -2.08 -3.70
C VAL A 106 52.26 -2.13 -5.08
N LEU A 107 53.48 -2.66 -5.22
CA LEU A 107 54.12 -2.89 -6.52
C LEU A 107 53.38 -3.93 -7.36
N GLN A 108 52.88 -5.01 -6.77
CA GLN A 108 52.03 -5.97 -7.49
C GLN A 108 50.76 -5.30 -8.01
N GLN A 109 50.08 -4.52 -7.16
CA GLN A 109 48.87 -3.77 -7.54
C GLN A 109 49.16 -2.74 -8.65
N LEU A 110 50.27 -2.00 -8.58
CA LEU A 110 50.73 -1.09 -9.65
C LEU A 110 50.93 -1.85 -10.97
N CYS A 111 51.69 -2.92 -10.95
CA CYS A 111 51.98 -3.76 -12.12
C CYS A 111 50.71 -4.34 -12.76
N ASP A 112 49.75 -4.79 -11.95
CA ASP A 112 48.49 -5.33 -12.46
C ASP A 112 47.55 -4.22 -12.97
N CYS A 113 47.49 -3.05 -12.33
CA CYS A 113 46.70 -1.90 -12.79
C CYS A 113 47.19 -1.35 -14.14
N PHE A 114 48.51 -1.24 -14.36
CA PHE A 114 49.05 -0.82 -15.66
C PHE A 114 48.77 -1.82 -16.79
N ARG A 115 48.50 -3.09 -16.45
CA ARG A 115 48.16 -4.15 -17.40
C ARG A 115 46.67 -4.23 -17.71
N SER A 116 45.82 -4.05 -16.70
CA SER A 116 44.35 -4.07 -16.86
C SER A 116 43.81 -2.80 -17.51
N HIS A 117 44.44 -1.65 -17.27
CA HIS A 117 44.01 -0.36 -17.82
C HIS A 117 45.18 0.35 -18.52
N PRO A 118 45.51 -0.03 -19.78
CA PRO A 118 46.63 0.56 -20.52
C PRO A 118 46.39 2.04 -20.88
N SER A 119 45.12 2.41 -21.01
CA SER A 119 44.59 3.74 -21.32
C SER A 119 44.80 4.77 -20.19
N TRP A 120 44.82 4.31 -18.94
CA TRP A 120 44.88 5.15 -17.74
C TRP A 120 46.20 5.90 -17.57
N SER A 121 46.08 7.15 -17.12
CA SER A 121 47.23 7.96 -16.68
C SER A 121 47.71 7.57 -15.26
N VAL A 122 48.92 7.99 -14.91
CA VAL A 122 49.52 7.77 -13.58
C VAL A 122 48.61 8.24 -12.44
N ALA A 123 47.88 9.35 -12.62
CA ALA A 123 46.94 9.86 -11.63
C ALA A 123 45.71 8.95 -11.43
N HIS A 124 45.21 8.28 -12.47
CA HIS A 124 44.11 7.31 -12.33
C HIS A 124 44.57 6.09 -11.52
N VAL A 125 45.77 5.57 -11.81
CA VAL A 125 46.36 4.44 -11.07
C VAL A 125 46.67 4.82 -9.62
N ALA A 126 47.09 6.05 -9.36
CA ALA A 126 47.31 6.55 -8.00
C ALA A 126 46.01 6.58 -7.17
N VAL A 127 44.87 6.94 -7.77
CA VAL A 127 43.54 6.84 -7.13
C VAL A 127 43.11 5.39 -6.90
N GLU A 128 43.35 4.50 -7.87
CA GLU A 128 42.99 3.08 -7.75
C GLU A 128 43.71 2.39 -6.58
N ILE A 129 44.93 2.84 -6.25
CA ILE A 129 45.79 2.28 -5.21
C ILE A 129 45.75 3.08 -3.90
N GLY A 130 45.15 4.28 -3.91
CA GLY A 130 45.08 5.16 -2.73
C GLY A 130 46.39 5.93 -2.44
N HIS A 131 47.30 6.03 -3.41
CA HIS A 131 48.62 6.61 -3.25
C HIS A 131 48.59 8.14 -3.45
N ARG A 132 48.33 8.89 -2.38
CA ARG A 132 48.07 10.34 -2.42
C ARG A 132 49.27 11.21 -2.83
N GLU A 133 50.47 10.86 -2.33
CA GLU A 133 51.65 11.73 -2.43
C GLU A 133 52.10 11.99 -3.89
N SER A 134 51.70 11.12 -4.83
CA SER A 134 52.05 11.26 -6.24
C SER A 134 51.16 12.24 -7.02
N PHE A 135 50.05 12.76 -6.48
CA PHE A 135 49.19 13.69 -7.24
C PHE A 135 49.88 15.01 -7.61
N ARG A 136 50.78 15.52 -6.75
CA ARG A 136 51.48 16.81 -6.93
C ARG A 136 52.39 16.88 -8.16
N HIS A 137 52.81 15.73 -8.69
CA HIS A 137 53.70 15.62 -9.84
C HIS A 137 52.98 15.14 -11.11
N ASN A 138 51.65 15.06 -11.11
CA ASN A 138 50.86 14.44 -12.17
C ASN A 138 49.76 15.34 -12.74
N CYS A 139 49.37 15.07 -13.99
CA CYS A 139 48.25 15.77 -14.65
C CYS A 139 46.90 15.27 -14.08
N VAL A 140 46.48 15.82 -12.94
CA VAL A 140 45.22 15.44 -12.24
C VAL A 140 43.95 15.64 -13.07
N ASN A 141 44.01 16.50 -14.10
CA ASN A 141 42.91 16.78 -15.03
C ASN A 141 43.01 16.00 -16.36
N SER A 142 43.88 14.98 -16.45
CA SER A 142 43.94 14.11 -17.63
C SER A 142 42.66 13.30 -17.77
N ALA A 143 42.03 13.35 -18.95
CA ALA A 143 40.93 12.46 -19.31
C ALA A 143 41.48 11.18 -19.92
N ASP A 144 40.84 10.06 -19.62
CA ASP A 144 41.17 8.74 -20.15
C ASP A 144 40.81 8.61 -21.66
N SER A 145 41.54 7.73 -22.36
CA SER A 145 41.40 7.54 -23.81
C SER A 145 40.29 6.55 -24.23
N GLU A 146 39.73 5.77 -23.30
CA GLU A 146 38.64 4.81 -23.57
C GLU A 146 37.29 5.37 -23.12
N GLU A 147 37.17 5.85 -21.89
CA GLU A 147 35.90 6.35 -21.33
C GLU A 147 35.83 7.88 -21.21
N GLY A 148 36.96 8.59 -21.32
CA GLY A 148 37.01 10.03 -21.01
C GLY A 148 36.90 10.37 -19.52
N CYS A 149 36.93 9.35 -18.64
CA CYS A 149 36.91 9.54 -17.20
C CYS A 149 38.17 10.30 -16.71
N THR A 150 38.13 10.84 -15.50
CA THR A 150 39.28 11.53 -14.88
C THR A 150 39.65 10.83 -13.56
N PRO A 151 40.84 11.08 -12.98
CA PRO A 151 41.20 10.56 -11.66
C PRO A 151 40.15 10.93 -10.61
N LEU A 152 39.56 12.13 -10.72
CA LEU A 152 38.51 12.59 -9.84
C LEU A 152 37.21 11.78 -9.97
N HIS A 153 36.81 11.41 -11.20
CA HIS A 153 35.68 10.48 -11.42
C HIS A 153 35.91 9.12 -10.73
N LEU A 154 37.11 8.56 -10.82
CA LEU A 154 37.46 7.31 -10.13
C LEU A 154 37.42 7.45 -8.60
N ALA A 155 37.94 8.56 -8.05
CA ALA A 155 37.95 8.80 -6.60
C ALA A 155 36.51 8.88 -6.06
N CYS A 156 35.62 9.55 -6.79
CA CYS A 156 34.20 9.64 -6.48
C CYS A 156 33.52 8.26 -6.48
N ARG A 157 33.85 7.40 -7.46
CA ARG A 157 33.30 6.03 -7.56
C ARG A 157 33.73 5.14 -6.41
N ARG A 158 35.01 5.20 -6.01
CA ARG A 158 35.59 4.36 -4.96
C ARG A 158 35.12 4.74 -3.55
N GLY A 159 34.72 5.99 -3.33
CA GLY A 159 34.41 6.49 -1.98
C GLY A 159 35.63 6.98 -1.20
N ASP A 160 36.80 7.13 -1.84
CA ASP A 160 38.03 7.60 -1.17
C ASP A 160 37.99 9.12 -0.98
N THR A 161 37.46 9.52 0.17
CA THR A 161 37.32 10.92 0.62
C THR A 161 38.63 11.69 0.74
N ALA A 162 39.77 11.01 0.83
CA ALA A 162 41.06 11.65 1.13
C ALA A 162 42.00 11.69 -0.08
N CYS A 163 41.91 10.73 -1.01
CA CYS A 163 42.35 10.99 -2.38
C CYS A 163 41.54 12.12 -3.02
N LEU A 164 40.24 12.21 -2.73
CA LEU A 164 39.39 13.30 -3.18
C LEU A 164 39.89 14.68 -2.70
N GLN A 165 40.21 14.82 -1.41
CA GLN A 165 40.69 16.08 -0.83
C GLN A 165 42.02 16.53 -1.48
N GLU A 166 43.01 15.65 -1.59
CA GLU A 166 44.31 15.96 -2.22
C GLU A 166 44.17 16.32 -3.71
N LEU A 167 43.25 15.67 -4.44
CA LEU A 167 42.95 16.05 -5.84
C LEU A 167 42.32 17.45 -5.95
N LEU A 168 41.45 17.82 -5.01
CA LEU A 168 40.86 19.17 -4.96
C LEU A 168 41.91 20.23 -4.61
N GLU A 169 42.84 19.95 -3.68
CA GLU A 169 43.99 20.81 -3.40
C GLU A 169 44.91 20.96 -4.62
N CYS A 170 45.08 19.90 -5.42
CA CYS A 170 45.78 19.91 -6.71
C CYS A 170 44.98 20.58 -7.86
N HIS A 171 43.89 21.30 -7.56
CA HIS A 171 43.07 22.03 -8.53
C HIS A 171 42.43 21.12 -9.61
N ALA A 172 41.96 19.93 -9.21
CA ALA A 172 41.15 19.07 -10.07
C ALA A 172 39.80 19.73 -10.41
N ARG A 173 39.39 19.61 -11.68
CA ARG A 173 38.19 20.24 -12.24
C ARG A 173 36.92 19.43 -11.98
N LEU A 174 35.88 20.12 -11.52
CA LEU A 174 34.56 19.53 -11.21
C LEU A 174 33.58 19.58 -12.40
N ASP A 175 33.92 20.33 -13.46
CA ASP A 175 33.09 20.62 -14.63
C ASP A 175 33.39 19.72 -15.84
N VAL A 176 34.34 18.79 -15.71
CA VAL A 176 34.64 17.79 -16.75
C VAL A 176 33.60 16.67 -16.69
N ALA A 177 33.06 16.30 -17.85
CA ALA A 177 32.22 15.13 -18.04
C ALA A 177 32.94 14.05 -18.87
N ASP A 178 32.58 12.79 -18.67
CA ASP A 178 33.08 11.66 -19.46
C ASP A 178 32.44 11.59 -20.88
N ARG A 179 32.74 10.53 -21.65
CA ARG A 179 32.14 10.32 -22.99
C ARG A 179 30.62 10.08 -22.99
N ASN A 180 30.03 9.81 -21.83
CA ASN A 180 28.59 9.61 -21.63
C ASN A 180 27.91 10.87 -21.06
N GLY A 181 28.64 11.97 -20.87
CA GLY A 181 28.13 13.18 -20.21
C GLY A 181 28.00 13.04 -18.69
N GLU A 182 28.59 12.01 -18.09
CA GLU A 182 28.58 11.82 -16.63
C GLU A 182 29.63 12.69 -15.96
N THR A 183 29.18 13.45 -14.96
CA THR A 183 30.03 14.29 -14.09
C THR A 183 30.50 13.54 -12.84
N VAL A 184 31.40 14.16 -12.07
CA VAL A 184 31.87 13.65 -10.76
C VAL A 184 30.72 13.28 -9.80
N PHE A 185 29.59 13.99 -9.86
CA PHE A 185 28.41 13.69 -9.06
C PHE A 185 27.68 12.42 -9.53
N HIS A 186 27.63 12.13 -10.83
CA HIS A 186 27.10 10.86 -11.34
C HIS A 186 27.96 9.68 -10.88
N TYR A 187 29.29 9.83 -10.94
CA TYR A 187 30.24 8.83 -10.42
C TYR A 187 30.15 8.66 -8.90
N ALA A 188 29.95 9.73 -8.12
CA ALA A 188 29.71 9.66 -6.68
C ALA A 188 28.44 8.89 -6.33
N VAL A 189 27.34 9.13 -7.07
CA VAL A 189 26.08 8.38 -6.96
C VAL A 189 26.26 6.91 -7.34
N ARG A 190 27.13 6.58 -8.30
CA ARG A 190 27.50 5.19 -8.62
C ARG A 190 28.27 4.51 -7.48
N GLY A 191 29.08 5.27 -6.73
CA GLY A 191 29.76 4.83 -5.50
C GLY A 191 28.83 4.65 -4.28
N SER A 192 29.41 4.49 -3.10
CA SER A 192 28.68 4.19 -1.85
C SER A 192 28.86 5.21 -0.72
N SER A 193 29.63 6.29 -0.94
CA SER A 193 29.91 7.31 0.08
C SER A 193 29.12 8.61 -0.18
N PRO A 194 28.02 8.88 0.56
CA PRO A 194 27.30 10.15 0.43
C PRO A 194 28.14 11.36 0.85
N HIS A 195 29.16 11.15 1.70
CA HIS A 195 30.06 12.20 2.15
C HIS A 195 30.89 12.81 1.01
N ILE A 196 31.15 12.07 -0.07
CA ILE A 196 31.80 12.63 -1.28
C ILE A 196 30.94 13.72 -1.91
N ILE A 197 29.61 13.51 -1.97
CA ILE A 197 28.68 14.50 -2.52
C ILE A 197 28.68 15.75 -1.64
N GLU A 198 28.66 15.59 -0.31
CA GLU A 198 28.74 16.70 0.65
C GLU A 198 30.07 17.46 0.60
N LEU A 199 31.20 16.80 0.27
CA LEU A 199 32.50 17.45 0.07
C LEU A 199 32.56 18.24 -1.25
N LEU A 200 32.09 17.64 -2.35
CA LEU A 200 32.03 18.27 -3.67
C LEU A 200 31.05 19.45 -3.72
N GLY A 201 29.91 19.33 -3.02
CA GLY A 201 28.84 20.34 -2.98
C GLY A 201 29.14 21.57 -2.11
N ARG A 202 30.33 21.68 -1.49
CA ARG A 202 30.73 22.87 -0.71
C ARG A 202 30.92 24.12 -1.56
N ALA A 203 31.28 23.94 -2.83
CA ALA A 203 31.38 25.01 -3.81
C ALA A 203 30.14 25.00 -4.73
N PRO A 204 29.64 26.17 -5.18
CA PRO A 204 28.58 26.22 -6.18
C PRO A 204 29.11 25.60 -7.49
N THR A 205 28.47 24.53 -7.95
CA THR A 205 28.88 23.78 -9.16
C THR A 205 27.71 23.53 -10.08
N VAL A 206 27.93 23.70 -11.39
CA VAL A 206 26.92 23.37 -12.43
C VAL A 206 26.74 21.85 -12.57
N GLY A 207 27.70 21.06 -12.10
CA GLY A 207 27.71 19.59 -12.21
C GLY A 207 26.63 18.85 -11.41
N LEU A 208 25.97 19.51 -10.45
CA LEU A 208 24.85 18.95 -9.65
C LEU A 208 23.58 18.74 -10.48
N ASP A 209 23.31 19.65 -11.42
CA ASP A 209 22.10 19.69 -12.25
C ASP A 209 22.39 19.32 -13.72
N HIS A 210 23.63 18.93 -14.04
CA HIS A 210 24.04 18.52 -15.37
C HIS A 210 23.31 17.25 -15.82
N LEU A 211 22.89 17.21 -17.08
CA LEU A 211 22.24 16.05 -17.71
C LEU A 211 23.27 15.26 -18.51
N ASN A 212 23.41 13.96 -18.22
CA ASN A 212 24.22 13.04 -19.03
C ASN A 212 23.56 12.78 -20.41
N HIS A 213 24.19 11.97 -21.27
CA HIS A 213 23.66 11.62 -22.59
C HIS A 213 22.35 10.80 -22.56
N GLU A 214 22.01 10.16 -21.43
CA GLU A 214 20.69 9.54 -21.19
C GLU A 214 19.64 10.56 -20.71
N GLY A 215 20.03 11.84 -20.55
CA GLY A 215 19.22 12.91 -20.01
C GLY A 215 18.80 12.65 -18.56
N LEU A 216 19.73 12.18 -17.74
CA LEU A 216 19.59 12.01 -16.30
C LEU A 216 20.54 12.99 -15.60
N THR A 217 20.09 13.58 -14.48
CA THR A 217 21.00 14.26 -13.52
C THR A 217 21.47 13.25 -12.47
N PRO A 218 22.47 13.58 -11.61
CA PRO A 218 22.86 12.75 -10.49
C PRO A 218 21.67 12.37 -9.58
N LEU A 219 20.71 13.29 -9.41
CA LEU A 219 19.49 13.07 -8.62
C LEU A 219 18.56 12.07 -9.30
N HIS A 220 18.38 12.14 -10.63
CA HIS A 220 17.64 11.13 -11.39
C HIS A 220 18.32 9.75 -11.29
N LEU A 221 19.65 9.69 -11.42
CA LEU A 221 20.41 8.45 -11.32
C LEU A 221 20.30 7.82 -9.92
N ALA A 222 20.37 8.62 -8.85
CA ALA A 222 20.19 8.16 -7.48
C ALA A 222 18.78 7.57 -7.26
N CYS A 223 17.74 8.23 -7.79
CA CYS A 223 16.37 7.74 -7.78
C CYS A 223 16.13 6.50 -8.66
N GLN A 224 16.90 6.31 -9.74
CA GLN A 224 16.83 5.10 -10.57
C GLN A 224 17.49 3.91 -9.88
N LEU A 225 18.63 4.13 -9.21
CA LEU A 225 19.37 3.12 -8.46
C LEU A 225 18.77 2.80 -7.08
N GLY A 226 17.86 3.64 -6.55
CA GLY A 226 17.26 3.47 -5.23
C GLY A 226 18.16 3.85 -4.05
N LYS A 227 19.14 4.74 -4.28
CA LYS A 227 20.11 5.15 -3.26
C LYS A 227 19.62 6.37 -2.47
N GLU A 228 18.80 6.11 -1.45
CA GLU A 228 18.22 7.13 -0.58
C GLU A 228 19.26 8.07 0.05
N ASP A 229 20.35 7.54 0.62
CA ASP A 229 21.43 8.35 1.22
C ASP A 229 22.05 9.35 0.23
N MET A 230 22.13 8.97 -1.05
CA MET A 230 22.65 9.82 -2.12
C MET A 230 21.65 10.89 -2.54
N VAL A 231 20.36 10.56 -2.57
CA VAL A 231 19.28 11.54 -2.77
C VAL A 231 19.33 12.58 -1.65
N CYS A 232 19.40 12.15 -0.39
CA CYS A 232 19.52 13.04 0.77
C CYS A 232 20.79 13.93 0.70
N ALA A 233 21.94 13.37 0.31
CA ALA A 233 23.19 14.14 0.16
C ALA A 233 23.10 15.19 -0.96
N LEU A 234 22.52 14.85 -2.11
CA LEU A 234 22.31 15.78 -3.22
C LEU A 234 21.35 16.92 -2.86
N LEU A 235 20.24 16.60 -2.17
CA LEU A 235 19.25 17.58 -1.73
C LEU A 235 19.83 18.54 -0.68
N LYS A 236 20.64 18.06 0.27
CA LYS A 236 21.43 18.91 1.19
C LYS A 236 22.34 19.88 0.43
N CYS A 237 22.93 19.44 -0.68
CA CYS A 237 23.77 20.26 -1.56
C CYS A 237 22.97 21.18 -2.51
N ARG A 238 21.64 21.28 -2.33
CA ARG A 238 20.71 22.08 -3.15
C ARG A 238 20.64 21.67 -4.63
N ALA A 239 20.84 20.37 -4.93
CA ALA A 239 20.52 19.83 -6.26
C ALA A 239 19.04 20.08 -6.58
N SER A 240 18.74 20.51 -7.81
CA SER A 240 17.40 20.95 -8.18
C SER A 240 16.46 19.79 -8.51
N CYS A 241 15.34 19.73 -7.79
CA CYS A 241 14.23 18.84 -8.13
C CYS A 241 13.48 19.27 -9.41
N SER A 242 13.69 20.50 -9.91
CA SER A 242 12.98 21.05 -11.06
C SER A 242 13.66 20.82 -12.41
N VAL A 243 14.74 20.03 -12.47
CA VAL A 243 15.36 19.65 -13.75
C VAL A 243 14.54 18.53 -14.40
N VAL A 244 14.16 18.72 -15.66
CA VAL A 244 13.45 17.70 -16.45
C VAL A 244 14.48 16.81 -17.14
N GLY A 245 14.52 15.54 -16.75
CA GLY A 245 15.22 14.49 -17.48
C GLY A 245 14.36 13.81 -18.56
N THR A 246 14.92 12.83 -19.27
CA THR A 246 14.20 12.03 -20.30
C THR A 246 12.95 11.32 -19.77
N LEU A 247 12.91 11.07 -18.46
CA LEU A 247 11.83 10.38 -17.77
C LEU A 247 10.85 11.30 -17.01
N GLY A 248 10.99 12.63 -17.13
CA GLY A 248 10.31 13.62 -16.30
C GLY A 248 11.24 14.13 -15.19
N TYR A 249 10.68 14.71 -14.13
CA TYR A 249 11.43 15.15 -12.94
C TYR A 249 11.96 13.96 -12.10
N PRO A 250 12.92 14.15 -11.17
CA PRO A 250 13.48 13.05 -10.36
C PRO A 250 12.44 12.26 -9.57
N ILE A 251 11.39 12.91 -9.06
CA ILE A 251 10.27 12.22 -8.38
C ILE A 251 9.52 11.25 -9.30
N HIS A 252 9.39 11.57 -10.59
CA HIS A 252 8.77 10.68 -11.57
C HIS A 252 9.64 9.42 -11.79
N VAL A 253 10.96 9.56 -11.74
CA VAL A 253 11.89 8.42 -11.77
C VAL A 253 11.75 7.59 -10.50
N ALA A 254 11.86 8.20 -9.31
CA ALA A 254 11.71 7.48 -8.04
C ALA A 254 10.41 6.66 -7.98
N VAL A 255 9.28 7.27 -8.36
CA VAL A 255 7.97 6.60 -8.39
C VAL A 255 7.88 5.54 -9.49
N LYS A 256 8.42 5.79 -10.69
CA LYS A 256 8.45 4.81 -11.80
C LYS A 256 9.29 3.57 -11.45
N TYR A 257 10.36 3.71 -10.67
CA TYR A 257 11.17 2.59 -10.18
C TYR A 257 10.73 2.06 -8.80
N SER A 258 9.63 2.58 -8.26
CA SER A 258 9.05 2.19 -6.96
C SER A 258 9.98 2.38 -5.75
N GLN A 259 10.86 3.37 -5.81
CA GLN A 259 11.83 3.67 -4.75
C GLN A 259 11.21 4.61 -3.71
N ILE A 260 10.58 4.01 -2.70
CA ILE A 260 9.79 4.71 -1.67
C ILE A 260 10.64 5.76 -0.93
N GLY A 261 11.80 5.35 -0.38
CA GLY A 261 12.68 6.26 0.37
C GLY A 261 13.21 7.44 -0.46
N CYS A 262 13.57 7.19 -1.73
CA CYS A 262 13.96 8.25 -2.66
C CYS A 262 12.81 9.24 -2.93
N ALA A 263 11.57 8.74 -3.10
CA ALA A 263 10.40 9.59 -3.30
C ALA A 263 10.04 10.38 -2.03
N GLN A 264 10.17 9.76 -0.85
CA GLN A 264 9.95 10.39 0.44
C GLN A 264 10.97 11.51 0.69
N ALA A 265 12.27 11.25 0.52
CA ALA A 265 13.32 12.25 0.68
C ALA A 265 13.13 13.47 -0.24
N ILE A 266 12.66 13.28 -1.48
CA ILE A 266 12.31 14.39 -2.38
C ILE A 266 11.10 15.18 -1.86
N LEU A 267 10.05 14.51 -1.40
CA LEU A 267 8.82 15.15 -0.89
C LEU A 267 9.03 15.87 0.46
N GLU A 268 9.99 15.42 1.27
CA GLU A 268 10.42 16.09 2.50
C GLU A 268 11.26 17.34 2.22
N ALA A 269 12.09 17.33 1.17
CA ALA A 269 12.88 18.49 0.74
C ALA A 269 12.06 19.52 -0.06
N ASP A 270 11.16 19.07 -0.93
CA ASP A 270 10.27 19.90 -1.74
C ASP A 270 8.90 19.22 -1.92
N ALA A 271 7.97 19.58 -1.03
CA ALA A 271 6.59 19.08 -1.09
C ALA A 271 5.86 19.44 -2.40
N SER A 272 6.28 20.48 -3.14
CA SER A 272 5.63 20.86 -4.41
C SER A 272 5.80 19.81 -5.51
N GLN A 273 6.82 18.94 -5.39
CA GLN A 273 7.08 17.85 -6.33
C GLN A 273 5.90 16.87 -6.45
N VAL A 274 5.03 16.79 -5.43
CA VAL A 274 3.79 15.98 -5.47
C VAL A 274 2.84 16.39 -6.61
N HIS A 275 2.90 17.66 -7.04
CA HIS A 275 2.10 18.23 -8.12
C HIS A 275 2.93 18.53 -9.40
N SER A 276 4.21 18.14 -9.43
CA SER A 276 5.03 18.22 -10.64
C SER A 276 4.38 17.43 -11.79
N ARG A 277 4.56 17.84 -13.05
CA ARG A 277 3.85 17.24 -14.20
C ARG A 277 4.83 16.70 -15.23
N ASP A 278 4.79 15.40 -15.54
CA ASP A 278 5.59 14.80 -16.62
C ASP A 278 5.30 15.54 -17.95
N PRO A 279 6.27 16.24 -18.56
CA PRO A 279 6.03 17.04 -19.76
C PRO A 279 5.51 16.24 -20.97
N ARG A 280 5.73 14.91 -21.00
CA ARG A 280 5.32 14.04 -22.11
C ARG A 280 3.83 13.73 -22.09
N TYR A 281 3.24 13.60 -20.90
CA TYR A 281 1.86 13.16 -20.70
C TYR A 281 1.02 14.15 -19.88
N ASP A 282 1.62 15.27 -19.44
CA ASP A 282 1.07 16.20 -18.45
C ASP A 282 0.47 15.47 -17.25
N ALA A 283 1.25 14.58 -16.60
CA ALA A 283 0.75 13.64 -15.60
C ALA A 283 1.55 13.74 -14.28
N ILE A 284 0.85 13.85 -13.15
CA ILE A 284 1.47 13.92 -11.81
C ILE A 284 2.08 12.57 -11.36
N PRO A 285 3.03 12.53 -10.41
CA PRO A 285 3.67 11.29 -9.94
C PRO A 285 2.72 10.15 -9.60
N LEU A 286 1.53 10.44 -9.06
CA LEU A 286 0.49 9.46 -8.73
C LEU A 286 0.08 8.57 -9.92
N HIS A 287 0.14 9.06 -11.16
CA HIS A 287 -0.15 8.28 -12.37
C HIS A 287 0.89 7.17 -12.63
N TRP A 288 2.11 7.36 -12.15
CA TRP A 288 3.24 6.46 -12.39
C TRP A 288 3.41 5.41 -11.29
N ALA A 289 2.72 5.55 -10.16
CA ALA A 289 2.81 4.67 -9.01
C ALA A 289 2.47 3.21 -9.36
N LYS A 290 3.42 2.30 -9.09
CA LYS A 290 3.31 0.86 -9.40
C LYS A 290 2.92 -0.01 -8.22
N LYS A 291 3.09 0.48 -6.99
CA LYS A 291 2.81 -0.26 -5.75
C LYS A 291 1.91 0.55 -4.81
N ALA A 292 1.21 -0.15 -3.93
CA ALA A 292 0.30 0.45 -2.95
C ALA A 292 1.01 1.42 -2.00
N GLU A 293 2.22 1.10 -1.53
CA GLU A 293 2.93 1.92 -0.53
C GLU A 293 3.37 3.28 -1.10
N VAL A 294 3.86 3.29 -2.34
CA VAL A 294 4.19 4.53 -3.07
C VAL A 294 2.93 5.37 -3.32
N THR A 295 1.80 4.71 -3.64
CA THR A 295 0.51 5.37 -3.82
C THR A 295 0.03 6.01 -2.51
N GLN A 296 0.12 5.28 -1.39
CA GLN A 296 -0.21 5.80 -0.05
C GLN A 296 0.70 6.97 0.37
N LEU A 297 2.01 6.89 0.12
CA LEU A 297 2.95 7.99 0.39
C LEU A 297 2.52 9.26 -0.36
N LEU A 298 2.31 9.15 -1.67
CA LEU A 298 1.92 10.27 -2.52
C LEU A 298 0.59 10.91 -2.07
N LEU A 299 -0.39 10.12 -1.62
CA LEU A 299 -1.65 10.62 -1.09
C LEU A 299 -1.51 11.29 0.28
N ARG A 300 -0.63 10.78 1.16
CA ARG A 300 -0.34 11.43 2.46
C ARG A 300 0.30 12.81 2.29
N HIS A 301 1.11 12.99 1.24
CA HIS A 301 1.67 14.29 0.86
C HIS A 301 0.72 15.16 0.00
N GLY A 302 -0.57 14.79 -0.12
CA GLY A 302 -1.58 15.64 -0.73
C GLY A 302 -1.72 15.55 -2.25
N SER A 303 -1.31 14.44 -2.89
CA SER A 303 -1.56 14.23 -4.33
C SER A 303 -3.03 14.36 -4.70
N ASP A 304 -3.30 15.11 -5.77
CA ASP A 304 -4.65 15.26 -6.32
C ASP A 304 -5.13 13.97 -7.02
N LEU A 305 -6.16 13.34 -6.45
CA LEU A 305 -6.83 12.14 -6.99
C LEU A 305 -7.61 12.42 -8.28
N GLY A 306 -8.13 13.64 -8.44
CA GLY A 306 -8.96 14.06 -9.56
C GLY A 306 -8.18 14.60 -10.76
N PHE A 307 -6.86 14.77 -10.62
CA PHE A 307 -6.01 15.30 -11.68
C PHE A 307 -6.09 14.43 -12.94
N ARG A 308 -6.31 15.08 -14.09
CA ARG A 308 -6.39 14.44 -15.40
C ARG A 308 -5.13 14.71 -16.20
N SER A 309 -4.51 13.66 -16.70
CA SER A 309 -3.41 13.74 -17.66
C SER A 309 -3.85 14.22 -19.05
N ARG A 310 -2.90 14.43 -19.97
CA ARG A 310 -3.16 14.83 -21.37
C ARG A 310 -4.05 13.87 -22.14
N THR A 311 -4.14 12.60 -21.75
CA THR A 311 -5.08 11.61 -22.30
C THR A 311 -6.45 11.63 -21.61
N ALA A 312 -6.75 12.66 -20.83
CA ALA A 312 -7.88 12.80 -19.91
C ALA A 312 -7.95 11.77 -18.76
N ASP A 313 -7.00 10.83 -18.69
CA ASP A 313 -6.96 9.78 -17.67
C ASP A 313 -6.53 10.32 -16.30
N MET A 314 -7.22 9.87 -15.25
CA MET A 314 -6.79 10.01 -13.85
C MET A 314 -5.89 8.84 -13.43
N ALA A 315 -5.22 8.94 -12.28
CA ALA A 315 -4.39 7.87 -11.72
C ALA A 315 -5.13 6.52 -11.62
N LEU A 316 -6.42 6.52 -11.28
CA LEU A 316 -7.26 5.31 -11.24
C LEU A 316 -7.39 4.62 -12.61
N HIS A 317 -7.53 5.40 -13.69
CA HIS A 317 -7.58 4.84 -15.05
C HIS A 317 -6.25 4.15 -15.40
N VAL A 318 -5.12 4.74 -15.02
CA VAL A 318 -3.79 4.16 -15.27
C VAL A 318 -3.57 2.89 -14.42
N ALA A 319 -3.98 2.90 -13.15
CA ALA A 319 -3.91 1.72 -12.29
C ALA A 319 -4.72 0.54 -12.86
N VAL A 320 -5.99 0.79 -13.22
CA VAL A 320 -6.89 -0.21 -13.81
C VAL A 320 -6.37 -0.72 -15.16
N ARG A 321 -6.00 0.18 -16.08
CA ARG A 321 -5.46 -0.18 -17.41
C ARG A 321 -4.20 -1.05 -17.33
N ARG A 322 -3.44 -0.95 -16.24
CA ARG A 322 -2.21 -1.71 -16.00
C ARG A 322 -2.40 -2.90 -15.05
N GLY A 323 -3.63 -3.24 -14.66
CA GLY A 323 -3.94 -4.38 -13.79
C GLY A 323 -3.41 -4.23 -12.35
N ARG A 324 -3.18 -2.99 -11.87
CA ARG A 324 -2.60 -2.73 -10.54
C ARG A 324 -3.70 -2.68 -9.47
N PHE A 325 -4.21 -3.85 -9.09
CA PHE A 325 -5.34 -3.98 -8.15
C PHE A 325 -5.11 -3.21 -6.85
N ASP A 326 -4.00 -3.45 -6.14
CA ASP A 326 -3.70 -2.81 -4.85
C ASP A 326 -3.61 -1.26 -4.97
N CYS A 327 -3.09 -0.76 -6.10
CA CYS A 327 -3.04 0.68 -6.36
C CYS A 327 -4.45 1.25 -6.60
N ALA A 328 -5.29 0.54 -7.35
CA ALA A 328 -6.68 0.93 -7.58
C ALA A 328 -7.49 0.92 -6.28
N MET A 329 -7.30 -0.10 -5.42
CA MET A 329 -7.89 -0.17 -4.09
C MET A 329 -7.46 1.00 -3.21
N VAL A 330 -6.16 1.32 -3.14
CA VAL A 330 -5.69 2.51 -2.41
C VAL A 330 -6.33 3.80 -2.94
N LEU A 331 -6.40 3.99 -4.25
CA LEU A 331 -6.99 5.19 -4.86
C LEU A 331 -8.49 5.32 -4.53
N VAL A 332 -9.27 4.25 -4.73
CA VAL A 332 -10.72 4.24 -4.50
C VAL A 332 -11.05 4.39 -3.02
N THR A 333 -10.30 3.74 -2.12
CA THR A 333 -10.47 3.90 -0.67
C THR A 333 -10.04 5.27 -0.14
N HIS A 334 -9.34 6.08 -0.93
CA HIS A 334 -9.07 7.49 -0.65
C HIS A 334 -10.05 8.46 -1.35
N GLY A 335 -11.03 7.94 -2.10
CA GLY A 335 -12.10 8.74 -2.72
C GLY A 335 -11.93 9.02 -4.21
N ALA A 336 -11.08 8.27 -4.93
CA ALA A 336 -10.97 8.40 -6.39
C ALA A 336 -12.32 8.18 -7.09
N HIS A 337 -12.67 9.05 -8.03
CA HIS A 337 -13.94 8.98 -8.76
C HIS A 337 -14.02 7.77 -9.71
N THR A 338 -14.79 6.76 -9.32
CA THR A 338 -15.03 5.52 -10.08
C THR A 338 -15.81 5.74 -11.40
N ASN A 339 -16.55 6.85 -11.51
CA ASN A 339 -17.39 7.21 -12.66
C ASN A 339 -16.82 8.31 -13.55
N ALA A 340 -15.60 8.76 -13.30
CA ALA A 340 -14.95 9.75 -14.15
C ALA A 340 -14.67 9.17 -15.55
N LYS A 341 -14.97 9.94 -16.60
CA LYS A 341 -14.59 9.60 -17.99
C LYS A 341 -13.16 10.04 -18.29
N GLY A 342 -12.30 9.09 -18.68
CA GLY A 342 -10.93 9.32 -19.16
C GLY A 342 -10.84 9.27 -20.68
N GLN A 343 -9.80 8.61 -21.21
CA GLN A 343 -9.58 8.50 -22.65
C GLN A 343 -10.76 7.83 -23.40
N ASP A 344 -11.18 8.41 -24.51
CA ASP A 344 -12.32 7.99 -25.36
C ASP A 344 -13.65 7.82 -24.57
N GLY A 345 -13.83 8.63 -23.52
CA GLY A 345 -15.01 8.59 -22.65
C GLY A 345 -15.08 7.38 -21.72
N ASN A 346 -14.08 6.50 -21.75
CA ASN A 346 -14.07 5.27 -20.95
C ASN A 346 -13.90 5.61 -19.47
N THR A 347 -14.81 5.10 -18.64
CA THR A 347 -14.63 5.07 -17.18
C THR A 347 -13.63 3.98 -16.77
N PRO A 348 -13.11 3.99 -15.52
CA PRO A 348 -12.33 2.88 -14.98
C PRO A 348 -13.01 1.51 -15.17
N LEU A 349 -14.34 1.43 -15.07
CA LEU A 349 -15.07 0.17 -15.24
C LEU A 349 -14.98 -0.35 -16.69
N HIS A 350 -15.06 0.50 -17.71
CA HIS A 350 -14.81 0.10 -19.10
C HIS A 350 -13.40 -0.48 -19.28
N LEU A 351 -12.40 0.15 -18.67
CA LEU A 351 -11.01 -0.30 -18.74
C LEU A 351 -10.82 -1.66 -18.03
N ALA A 352 -11.52 -1.90 -16.91
CA ALA A 352 -11.48 -3.17 -16.21
C ALA A 352 -12.16 -4.30 -17.02
N MET A 353 -13.35 -4.03 -17.59
CA MET A 353 -14.08 -4.95 -18.47
C MET A 353 -13.25 -5.32 -19.72
N LYS A 354 -12.51 -4.37 -20.30
CA LYS A 354 -11.62 -4.61 -21.45
C LYS A 354 -10.46 -5.56 -21.13
N GLN A 355 -10.04 -5.63 -19.86
CA GLN A 355 -8.91 -6.46 -19.40
C GLN A 355 -9.36 -7.81 -18.79
N ASP A 356 -10.67 -8.10 -18.73
CA ASP A 356 -11.25 -9.33 -18.14
C ASP A 356 -10.86 -9.59 -16.66
N HIS A 357 -10.49 -8.55 -15.92
CA HIS A 357 -10.02 -8.65 -14.53
C HIS A 357 -11.19 -8.62 -13.54
N LEU A 358 -11.71 -9.79 -13.18
CA LEU A 358 -12.91 -9.95 -12.37
C LEU A 358 -12.88 -9.22 -11.00
N ASP A 359 -11.78 -9.33 -10.24
CA ASP A 359 -11.72 -8.70 -8.91
C ASP A 359 -11.71 -7.17 -8.99
N MET A 360 -11.03 -6.60 -9.99
CA MET A 360 -11.06 -5.17 -10.28
C MET A 360 -12.47 -4.70 -10.67
N ILE A 361 -13.19 -5.50 -11.46
CA ILE A 361 -14.57 -5.22 -11.88
C ILE A 361 -15.50 -5.22 -10.66
N LYS A 362 -15.43 -6.26 -9.82
CA LYS A 362 -16.16 -6.35 -8.55
C LYS A 362 -15.86 -5.17 -7.64
N ALA A 363 -14.59 -4.83 -7.43
CA ALA A 363 -14.18 -3.71 -6.61
C ALA A 363 -14.79 -2.39 -7.11
N LEU A 364 -14.62 -2.06 -8.40
CA LEU A 364 -15.14 -0.83 -8.97
C LEU A 364 -16.67 -0.72 -8.82
N ILE A 365 -17.42 -1.79 -9.05
CA ILE A 365 -18.89 -1.80 -8.87
C ILE A 365 -19.28 -1.67 -7.40
N VAL A 366 -18.62 -2.40 -6.49
CA VAL A 366 -18.83 -2.27 -5.04
C VAL A 366 -18.66 -0.81 -4.62
N PHE A 367 -17.61 -0.13 -5.06
CA PHE A 367 -17.36 1.30 -4.80
C PHE A 367 -18.12 2.26 -5.74
N GLY A 368 -19.32 1.87 -6.22
CA GLY A 368 -20.25 2.77 -6.90
C GLY A 368 -19.96 3.04 -8.38
N GLY A 369 -19.13 2.19 -9.00
CA GLY A 369 -18.89 2.19 -10.45
C GLY A 369 -20.17 1.87 -11.23
N ASP A 370 -20.64 2.83 -12.01
CA ASP A 370 -21.87 2.77 -12.79
C ASP A 370 -21.68 1.95 -14.08
N VAL A 371 -22.60 1.01 -14.31
CA VAL A 371 -22.63 0.09 -15.45
C VAL A 371 -23.37 0.65 -16.67
N GLU A 372 -24.07 1.79 -16.53
CA GLU A 372 -24.90 2.38 -17.58
C GLU A 372 -24.24 3.59 -18.28
N ILE A 373 -23.17 4.18 -17.72
CA ILE A 373 -22.47 5.31 -18.34
C ILE A 373 -21.87 4.87 -19.68
N PRO A 374 -22.29 5.42 -20.84
CA PRO A 374 -21.67 5.06 -22.11
C PRO A 374 -20.34 5.80 -22.30
N ASN A 375 -19.37 5.17 -22.97
CA ASN A 375 -18.16 5.84 -23.49
C ASN A 375 -18.49 6.73 -24.71
N ASP A 376 -17.47 7.35 -25.33
CA ASP A 376 -17.69 8.27 -26.45
C ASP A 376 -18.15 7.56 -27.76
N PHE A 377 -18.11 6.22 -27.79
CA PHE A 377 -18.65 5.37 -28.86
C PHE A 377 -20.09 4.90 -28.58
N GLY A 378 -20.71 5.32 -27.48
CA GLY A 378 -22.04 4.86 -27.05
C GLY A 378 -22.05 3.48 -26.41
N GLU A 379 -20.89 2.87 -26.14
CA GLU A 379 -20.81 1.56 -25.48
C GLU A 379 -20.87 1.72 -23.97
N THR A 380 -21.78 1.02 -23.30
CA THR A 380 -21.72 0.86 -21.83
C THR A 380 -20.61 -0.14 -21.46
N PRO A 381 -20.11 -0.15 -20.20
CA PRO A 381 -19.19 -1.18 -19.71
C PRO A 381 -19.70 -2.60 -19.98
N GLY A 382 -21.03 -2.80 -19.88
CA GLY A 382 -21.66 -4.08 -20.15
C GLY A 382 -21.65 -4.50 -21.61
N LEU A 383 -21.95 -3.58 -22.54
CA LEU A 383 -21.84 -3.84 -23.97
C LEU A 383 -20.38 -4.11 -24.37
N LEU A 384 -19.44 -3.35 -23.80
CA LEU A 384 -18.01 -3.53 -24.04
C LEU A 384 -17.53 -4.90 -23.55
N ALA A 385 -18.01 -5.37 -22.40
CA ALA A 385 -17.76 -6.75 -21.92
C ALA A 385 -18.38 -7.80 -22.88
N ALA A 386 -19.63 -7.61 -23.30
CA ALA A 386 -20.32 -8.55 -24.20
C ALA A 386 -19.61 -8.71 -25.57
N ARG A 387 -18.99 -7.63 -26.07
CA ARG A 387 -18.21 -7.56 -27.33
C ARG A 387 -16.75 -8.01 -27.18
N SER A 388 -16.09 -7.63 -26.10
CA SER A 388 -14.63 -7.81 -25.93
C SER A 388 -14.25 -9.10 -25.20
N SER A 389 -15.14 -9.63 -24.34
CA SER A 389 -14.87 -10.83 -23.55
C SER A 389 -14.84 -12.09 -24.42
N LYS A 390 -13.62 -12.49 -24.82
CA LYS A 390 -13.31 -13.81 -25.38
C LYS A 390 -12.83 -14.82 -24.31
N GLY A 391 -12.76 -14.40 -23.04
CA GLY A 391 -12.26 -15.19 -21.92
C GLY A 391 -13.32 -16.06 -21.22
N ALA A 392 -12.85 -16.91 -20.31
CA ALA A 392 -13.69 -17.83 -19.53
C ALA A 392 -14.71 -17.12 -18.62
N ASN A 393 -14.41 -15.87 -18.23
CA ASN A 393 -15.25 -15.08 -17.32
C ASN A 393 -16.50 -14.48 -17.99
N ARG A 394 -16.68 -14.60 -19.31
CA ARG A 394 -17.80 -13.99 -20.07
C ARG A 394 -19.16 -14.22 -19.42
N LYS A 395 -19.45 -15.45 -19.00
CA LYS A 395 -20.73 -15.81 -18.36
C LYS A 395 -20.89 -15.11 -17.01
N VAL A 396 -19.81 -15.07 -16.21
CA VAL A 396 -19.78 -14.40 -14.91
C VAL A 396 -20.00 -12.90 -15.09
N LEU A 397 -19.33 -12.26 -16.05
CA LEU A 397 -19.48 -10.82 -16.32
C LEU A 397 -20.91 -10.45 -16.76
N LEU A 398 -21.54 -11.26 -17.62
CA LEU A 398 -22.92 -11.00 -18.06
C LEU A 398 -23.94 -11.16 -16.92
N ASP A 399 -23.75 -12.15 -16.05
CA ASP A 399 -24.57 -12.37 -14.85
C ASP A 399 -24.40 -11.24 -13.80
N LEU A 400 -23.15 -10.79 -13.63
CA LEU A 400 -22.73 -9.63 -12.84
C LEU A 400 -23.40 -8.34 -13.34
N LEU A 401 -23.47 -8.11 -14.65
CA LEU A 401 -24.19 -6.96 -15.25
C LEU A 401 -25.70 -7.06 -15.11
N GLN A 402 -26.28 -8.25 -15.29
CA GLN A 402 -27.72 -8.48 -15.10
C GLN A 402 -28.12 -8.23 -13.64
N THR A 403 -27.26 -8.58 -12.68
CA THR A 403 -27.49 -8.36 -11.24
C THR A 403 -27.40 -6.89 -10.81
N VAL A 404 -26.65 -6.05 -11.54
CA VAL A 404 -26.57 -4.61 -11.25
C VAL A 404 -27.76 -3.82 -11.85
N GLY A 405 -28.55 -4.45 -12.73
CA GLY A 405 -29.82 -3.90 -13.23
C GLY A 405 -29.84 -3.51 -14.70
N THR A 406 -28.85 -3.91 -15.50
CA THR A 406 -28.86 -3.67 -16.96
C THR A 406 -30.08 -4.32 -17.62
N GLU A 407 -30.96 -3.53 -18.25
CA GLU A 407 -31.95 -4.09 -19.17
C GLU A 407 -31.24 -4.65 -20.41
N ARG A 408 -31.70 -5.79 -20.92
CA ARG A 408 -31.00 -6.57 -21.97
C ARG A 408 -30.89 -5.83 -23.30
N CYS A 409 -29.86 -5.02 -23.44
CA CYS A 409 -29.42 -4.47 -24.72
C CYS A 409 -28.72 -5.56 -25.53
N HIS A 410 -29.50 -6.33 -26.29
CA HIS A 410 -28.94 -7.14 -27.38
C HIS A 410 -28.23 -6.21 -28.40
N PRO A 411 -27.08 -6.61 -28.95
CA PRO A 411 -26.47 -5.84 -30.04
C PRO A 411 -27.45 -5.78 -31.22
N PRO A 412 -27.58 -4.64 -31.92
CA PRO A 412 -28.46 -4.52 -33.06
C PRO A 412 -28.04 -5.49 -34.15
N ASN A 413 -28.89 -6.46 -34.46
CA ASN A 413 -28.66 -7.41 -35.54
C ASN A 413 -29.06 -6.73 -36.87
N PRO A 414 -28.16 -6.58 -37.85
CA PRO A 414 -28.44 -5.78 -39.05
C PRO A 414 -29.52 -6.37 -39.96
N ASP A 415 -29.80 -7.69 -39.86
CA ASP A 415 -30.69 -8.43 -40.76
C ASP A 415 -31.95 -8.96 -40.06
N SER A 416 -32.80 -8.07 -39.53
CA SER A 416 -34.18 -8.47 -39.17
C SER A 416 -35.18 -7.32 -39.39
N PRO A 417 -36.22 -7.49 -40.22
CA PRO A 417 -37.17 -6.43 -40.53
C PRO A 417 -38.09 -6.11 -39.35
N CYS A 418 -38.41 -4.82 -39.18
CA CYS A 418 -39.23 -4.32 -38.10
C CYS A 418 -40.63 -4.95 -38.10
N LEU A 419 -41.05 -5.51 -36.95
CA LEU A 419 -42.44 -5.82 -36.64
C LEU A 419 -42.89 -4.96 -35.46
N ALA A 420 -44.04 -4.31 -35.64
CA ALA A 420 -44.67 -3.43 -34.66
C ALA A 420 -45.23 -4.23 -33.46
N PRO A 421 -45.46 -3.60 -32.29
CA PRO A 421 -45.68 -4.32 -31.04
C PRO A 421 -47.09 -4.95 -30.95
N SER A 422 -47.15 -6.26 -30.71
CA SER A 422 -48.37 -6.91 -30.25
C SER A 422 -48.46 -6.87 -28.72
N ALA A 423 -49.30 -5.98 -28.19
CA ALA A 423 -49.65 -6.00 -26.78
C ALA A 423 -50.56 -7.21 -26.47
N ALA A 424 -50.31 -7.87 -25.34
CA ALA A 424 -51.19 -8.91 -24.80
C ALA A 424 -51.19 -8.91 -23.26
N SER A 425 -51.31 -7.72 -22.66
CA SER A 425 -51.81 -7.56 -21.29
C SER A 425 -53.31 -7.29 -21.36
N LEU A 426 -54.11 -8.25 -20.88
CA LEU A 426 -55.56 -8.14 -20.76
C LEU A 426 -55.95 -7.12 -19.68
N PHE A 427 -56.41 -5.93 -20.07
CA PHE A 427 -57.34 -5.13 -19.28
C PHE A 427 -58.40 -4.46 -20.18
N VAL A 428 -59.58 -4.27 -19.59
CA VAL A 428 -60.87 -4.13 -20.30
C VAL A 428 -61.16 -2.69 -20.75
N GLU A 429 -61.98 -2.58 -21.81
CA GLU A 429 -62.36 -1.36 -22.52
C GLU A 429 -63.08 -0.26 -21.70
N GLY A 430 -62.91 0.98 -22.18
CA GLY A 430 -63.81 2.12 -21.99
C GLY A 430 -63.54 3.17 -23.08
N GLN A 431 -64.47 3.36 -24.03
CA GLN A 431 -64.19 3.99 -25.34
C GLN A 431 -64.16 5.54 -25.37
N PRO A 432 -63.36 6.16 -26.28
CA PRO A 432 -63.42 7.58 -26.68
C PRO A 432 -64.17 7.80 -28.02
N PRO A 433 -64.75 8.99 -28.29
CA PRO A 433 -64.21 9.89 -29.34
C PRO A 433 -64.52 11.41 -29.10
N PRO A 434 -64.23 12.38 -30.00
CA PRO A 434 -63.48 12.34 -31.26
C PRO A 434 -62.31 13.35 -31.38
N ARG A 435 -61.54 13.19 -32.47
CA ARG A 435 -60.35 13.98 -32.87
C ARG A 435 -60.69 15.31 -33.53
N SER A 436 -59.82 16.31 -33.40
CA SER A 436 -59.40 17.16 -34.54
C SER A 436 -57.97 17.67 -34.34
N SER A 437 -57.30 18.00 -35.45
CA SER A 437 -55.85 18.24 -35.55
C SER A 437 -55.44 19.68 -35.27
N LEU A 438 -54.23 19.89 -34.72
CA LEU A 438 -53.19 20.75 -35.33
C LEU A 438 -51.86 20.75 -34.56
N SER A 439 -50.77 20.78 -35.34
CA SER A 439 -49.42 21.35 -35.09
C SER A 439 -48.85 21.51 -33.67
N SER A 440 -47.63 20.97 -33.50
CA SER A 440 -46.50 21.49 -32.70
C SER A 440 -46.73 21.85 -31.22
N LEU A 441 -46.18 21.01 -30.33
CA LEU A 441 -45.70 21.22 -28.95
C LEU A 441 -45.75 19.83 -28.26
N GLY A 442 -44.91 19.48 -27.29
CA GLY A 442 -43.79 20.21 -26.71
C GLY A 442 -43.51 19.74 -25.29
N TYR A 443 -42.22 19.77 -24.89
CA TYR A 443 -41.76 19.97 -23.50
C TYR A 443 -42.22 19.04 -22.35
N GLN A 444 -43.12 18.06 -22.54
CA GLN A 444 -43.61 17.21 -21.44
C GLN A 444 -42.91 15.84 -21.32
N ASP A 445 -42.56 15.16 -22.41
CA ASP A 445 -41.81 13.89 -22.32
C ASP A 445 -40.35 14.11 -21.86
N LEU A 446 -39.78 15.24 -22.25
CA LEU A 446 -38.50 15.72 -21.71
C LEU A 446 -38.62 16.07 -20.22
N LEU A 447 -39.83 16.41 -19.74
CA LEU A 447 -40.07 16.64 -18.31
C LEU A 447 -40.09 15.33 -17.53
N TYR A 448 -40.66 14.22 -18.02
CA TYR A 448 -40.79 12.99 -17.21
C TYR A 448 -39.44 12.29 -16.95
N VAL A 449 -38.55 12.28 -17.95
CA VAL A 449 -37.17 11.75 -17.79
C VAL A 449 -36.25 12.76 -17.07
N SER A 450 -36.43 14.07 -17.28
CA SER A 450 -35.70 15.08 -16.50
C SER A 450 -36.26 15.32 -15.09
N THR A 451 -37.46 14.84 -14.74
CA THR A 451 -37.90 14.77 -13.33
C THR A 451 -37.26 13.58 -12.63
N ALA A 452 -37.18 12.41 -13.28
CA ALA A 452 -36.54 11.23 -12.70
C ALA A 452 -35.03 11.46 -12.45
N VAL A 453 -34.33 12.07 -13.41
CA VAL A 453 -32.88 12.35 -13.30
C VAL A 453 -32.59 13.72 -12.67
N GLY A 454 -33.44 14.74 -12.89
CA GLY A 454 -33.26 16.07 -12.30
C GLY A 454 -33.62 16.17 -10.81
N GLN A 455 -34.36 15.21 -10.26
CA GLN A 455 -34.45 15.05 -8.80
C GLN A 455 -33.16 14.51 -8.16
N MET A 456 -32.20 13.98 -8.94
CA MET A 456 -30.87 13.61 -8.41
C MET A 456 -29.90 14.80 -8.30
N LEU A 457 -30.22 15.95 -8.90
CA LEU A 457 -29.33 17.13 -8.96
C LEU A 457 -29.93 18.43 -8.40
N LYS A 458 -31.13 18.39 -7.83
CA LYS A 458 -31.60 19.43 -6.92
C LYS A 458 -31.31 19.01 -5.49
N THR A 459 -30.50 19.80 -4.78
CA THR A 459 -30.66 19.93 -3.33
C THR A 459 -32.14 20.18 -3.05
N PRO A 460 -32.81 19.40 -2.18
CA PRO A 460 -34.15 19.76 -1.78
C PRO A 460 -34.06 21.13 -1.08
N ASP A 461 -34.75 22.12 -1.64
CA ASP A 461 -35.06 23.33 -0.88
C ASP A 461 -35.72 22.90 0.44
N PHE A 462 -35.45 23.67 1.48
CA PHE A 462 -35.78 23.34 2.87
C PHE A 462 -37.31 23.37 3.09
N VAL A 463 -38.02 22.36 2.59
CA VAL A 463 -39.45 22.17 2.80
C VAL A 463 -39.65 21.72 4.25
N ASP A 464 -40.47 22.47 4.97
CA ASP A 464 -40.67 22.32 6.41
C ASP A 464 -40.94 20.87 6.85
N SER A 465 -40.30 20.53 7.97
CA SER A 465 -40.42 19.23 8.62
C SER A 465 -41.89 18.89 8.88
N PRO A 466 -42.44 17.76 8.38
CA PRO A 466 -43.64 17.21 8.99
C PRO A 466 -43.29 16.82 10.42
N SER A 467 -43.85 17.55 11.39
CA SER A 467 -43.43 17.50 12.80
C SER A 467 -43.36 16.09 13.38
N GLU A 468 -42.40 15.82 14.26
CA GLU A 468 -42.27 14.56 15.00
C GLU A 468 -43.50 14.20 15.89
N GLY A 469 -44.50 15.08 15.98
CA GLY A 469 -45.64 14.98 16.90
C GLY A 469 -46.70 13.93 16.56
N GLY A 470 -46.55 13.17 15.47
CA GLY A 470 -47.58 12.22 14.99
C GLY A 470 -47.32 10.72 15.22
N ARG A 471 -46.09 10.29 15.50
CA ARG A 471 -45.74 8.85 15.56
C ARG A 471 -45.71 8.29 16.98
N ASN A 472 -46.55 7.27 17.23
CA ASN A 472 -46.66 6.52 18.49
C ASN A 472 -45.67 5.34 18.61
N HIS A 473 -44.94 5.02 17.53
CA HIS A 473 -44.06 3.87 17.46
C HIS A 473 -42.62 4.30 17.22
N ASP A 474 -41.70 3.70 17.97
CA ASP A 474 -40.25 3.81 17.80
C ASP A 474 -39.73 2.63 16.95
N ARG A 475 -38.66 2.86 16.18
CA ARG A 475 -38.01 1.85 15.34
C ARG A 475 -36.60 1.56 15.85
N LEU A 476 -36.27 0.26 15.92
CA LEU A 476 -34.98 -0.23 16.42
C LEU A 476 -34.14 -0.82 15.29
N LEU A 477 -32.89 -0.36 15.20
CA LEU A 477 -31.81 -0.97 14.42
C LEU A 477 -30.80 -1.66 15.36
N CYS A 478 -30.44 -2.90 15.06
CA CYS A 478 -29.45 -3.69 15.78
C CYS A 478 -28.32 -4.08 14.83
N LEU A 479 -27.08 -3.78 15.21
CA LEU A 479 -25.86 -4.02 14.43
C LEU A 479 -24.95 -5.01 15.18
N ASP A 480 -24.77 -6.19 14.61
CA ASP A 480 -23.99 -7.25 15.23
C ASP A 480 -22.48 -6.96 15.29
N GLY A 481 -21.78 -7.64 16.19
CA GLY A 481 -20.32 -7.69 16.17
C GLY A 481 -19.75 -8.64 15.11
N GLY A 482 -18.46 -8.46 14.78
CA GLY A 482 -17.81 -9.28 13.74
C GLY A 482 -16.52 -8.73 13.13
N GLY A 483 -15.80 -7.82 13.80
CA GLY A 483 -14.50 -7.31 13.33
C GLY A 483 -14.59 -6.53 12.01
N ILE A 484 -13.65 -6.77 11.08
CA ILE A 484 -13.62 -6.09 9.77
C ILE A 484 -14.85 -6.39 8.90
N ARG A 485 -15.56 -7.50 9.16
CA ARG A 485 -16.83 -7.85 8.50
C ARG A 485 -17.96 -6.85 8.75
N GLY A 486 -17.76 -5.83 9.59
CA GLY A 486 -18.62 -4.64 9.63
C GLY A 486 -18.80 -3.97 8.26
N LEU A 487 -17.90 -4.20 7.29
CA LEU A 487 -18.10 -3.87 5.89
C LEU A 487 -19.42 -4.42 5.31
N VAL A 488 -19.85 -5.63 5.70
CA VAL A 488 -21.14 -6.22 5.30
C VAL A 488 -22.32 -5.38 5.83
N LEU A 489 -22.25 -4.95 7.09
CA LEU A 489 -23.26 -4.07 7.70
C LEU A 489 -23.33 -2.73 6.95
N ILE A 490 -22.18 -2.13 6.62
CA ILE A 490 -22.10 -0.89 5.86
C ILE A 490 -22.78 -1.04 4.49
N GLN A 491 -22.58 -2.15 3.79
CA GLN A 491 -23.20 -2.41 2.48
C GLN A 491 -24.73 -2.60 2.59
N LEU A 492 -25.21 -3.31 3.63
CA LEU A 492 -26.64 -3.44 3.91
C LEU A 492 -27.27 -2.08 4.28
N LEU A 493 -26.58 -1.26 5.09
CA LEU A 493 -27.04 0.08 5.48
C LEU A 493 -27.12 1.00 4.25
N LEU A 494 -26.11 1.00 3.37
CA LEU A 494 -26.15 1.73 2.09
C LEU A 494 -27.34 1.33 1.21
N ALA A 495 -27.68 0.04 1.14
CA ALA A 495 -28.85 -0.43 0.41
C ALA A 495 -30.17 0.07 1.04
N ILE A 496 -30.27 0.09 2.37
CA ILE A 496 -31.43 0.63 3.10
C ILE A 496 -31.54 2.15 2.91
N GLU A 497 -30.45 2.92 3.02
CA GLU A 497 -30.44 4.37 2.78
C GLU A 497 -30.87 4.69 1.34
N LYS A 498 -30.30 3.98 0.35
CA LYS A 498 -30.65 4.16 -1.06
C LYS A 498 -32.11 3.83 -1.35
N ALA A 499 -32.64 2.76 -0.75
CA ALA A 499 -34.03 2.34 -0.97
C ALA A 499 -35.05 3.22 -0.21
N ALA A 500 -34.68 3.77 0.96
CA ALA A 500 -35.53 4.67 1.75
C ALA A 500 -35.44 6.15 1.34
N GLY A 501 -34.41 6.55 0.58
CA GLY A 501 -34.16 7.93 0.16
C GLY A 501 -33.78 8.88 1.30
N ARG A 502 -33.36 8.34 2.46
CA ARG A 502 -33.06 9.10 3.68
C ARG A 502 -31.89 8.46 4.44
N PRO A 503 -31.11 9.21 5.23
CA PRO A 503 -29.99 8.66 5.99
C PRO A 503 -30.48 7.85 7.20
N VAL A 504 -29.77 6.78 7.58
CA VAL A 504 -30.18 5.84 8.65
C VAL A 504 -30.51 6.55 9.97
N ARG A 505 -29.72 7.58 10.31
CA ARG A 505 -29.86 8.40 11.53
C ARG A 505 -31.23 9.07 11.70
N GLU A 506 -31.98 9.23 10.61
CA GLU A 506 -33.30 9.88 10.57
C GLU A 506 -34.47 8.89 10.40
N ILE A 507 -34.15 7.63 10.10
CA ILE A 507 -35.15 6.57 9.86
C ILE A 507 -35.45 5.81 11.16
N PHE A 508 -34.42 5.60 11.99
CA PHE A 508 -34.49 4.82 13.23
C PHE A 508 -34.40 5.71 14.48
N ASP A 509 -35.23 5.43 15.49
CA ASP A 509 -35.25 6.16 16.76
C ASP A 509 -34.24 5.60 17.77
N TRP A 510 -33.93 4.30 17.65
CA TRP A 510 -32.98 3.56 18.48
C TRP A 510 -31.98 2.78 17.62
N ILE A 511 -30.71 2.81 18.02
CA ILE A 511 -29.64 2.03 17.40
C ILE A 511 -28.86 1.29 18.50
N ALA A 512 -28.77 -0.04 18.39
CA ALA A 512 -27.96 -0.89 19.24
C ALA A 512 -26.79 -1.48 18.45
N GLY A 513 -25.60 -1.58 19.05
CA GLY A 513 -24.42 -2.10 18.37
C GLY A 513 -23.46 -2.85 19.28
N THR A 514 -22.86 -3.92 18.75
CA THR A 514 -21.79 -4.67 19.42
C THR A 514 -20.51 -4.66 18.58
N SER A 515 -19.35 -4.51 19.22
CA SER A 515 -18.04 -4.54 18.56
C SER A 515 -17.98 -3.57 17.38
N THR A 516 -17.73 -4.07 16.17
CA THR A 516 -17.78 -3.30 14.92
C THR A 516 -19.14 -2.62 14.67
N GLY A 517 -20.25 -3.28 14.97
CA GLY A 517 -21.59 -2.69 14.93
C GLY A 517 -21.77 -1.56 15.96
N GLY A 518 -21.05 -1.61 17.09
CA GLY A 518 -20.97 -0.52 18.06
C GLY A 518 -20.24 0.72 17.51
N ILE A 519 -19.12 0.52 16.79
CA ILE A 519 -18.40 1.59 16.09
C ILE A 519 -19.30 2.23 15.02
N LEU A 520 -20.02 1.41 14.24
CA LEU A 520 -20.93 1.89 13.20
C LEU A 520 -22.16 2.61 13.78
N ALA A 521 -22.75 2.10 14.87
CA ALA A 521 -23.86 2.76 15.55
C ALA A 521 -23.49 4.19 15.98
N LEU A 522 -22.29 4.36 16.56
CA LEU A 522 -21.76 5.67 16.93
C LEU A 522 -21.46 6.54 15.70
N ALA A 523 -20.95 5.96 14.60
CA ALA A 523 -20.73 6.70 13.35
C ALA A 523 -22.02 7.25 12.73
N ILE A 524 -23.10 6.46 12.69
CA ILE A 524 -24.43 6.88 12.22
C ILE A 524 -24.95 8.03 13.07
N VAL A 525 -24.84 7.91 14.40
CA VAL A 525 -25.29 8.92 15.38
C VAL A 525 -24.52 10.23 15.24
N HIS A 526 -23.21 10.17 14.93
CA HIS A 526 -22.40 11.34 14.57
C HIS A 526 -22.60 11.84 13.13
N GLY A 527 -23.57 11.31 12.38
CA GLY A 527 -23.92 11.79 11.04
C GLY A 527 -22.93 11.44 9.93
N LYS A 528 -22.08 10.43 10.12
CA LYS A 528 -21.12 9.98 9.10
C LYS A 528 -21.83 9.16 8.02
N SER A 529 -21.56 9.47 6.75
CA SER A 529 -22.08 8.69 5.62
C SER A 529 -21.50 7.27 5.60
N MET A 530 -22.31 6.29 5.21
CA MET A 530 -21.87 4.89 5.14
C MET A 530 -20.79 4.65 4.07
N ASP A 531 -20.79 5.41 2.97
CA ASP A 531 -19.71 5.38 1.97
C ASP A 531 -18.36 5.79 2.55
N TYR A 532 -18.33 6.87 3.34
CA TYR A 532 -17.13 7.27 4.08
C TYR A 532 -16.67 6.16 5.03
N MET A 533 -17.58 5.55 5.79
CA MET A 533 -17.25 4.47 6.71
C MET A 533 -16.70 3.23 6.01
N ARG A 534 -17.20 2.89 4.81
CA ARG A 534 -16.66 1.82 3.95
C ARG A 534 -15.21 2.08 3.58
N CYS A 535 -14.93 3.23 2.98
CA CYS A 535 -13.57 3.64 2.60
C CYS A 535 -12.65 3.73 3.83
N LEU A 536 -13.17 4.22 4.96
CA LEU A 536 -12.45 4.34 6.22
C LEU A 536 -12.05 2.97 6.79
N TYR A 537 -12.94 1.96 6.74
CA TYR A 537 -12.65 0.60 7.22
C TYR A 537 -11.52 -0.07 6.41
N PHE A 538 -11.52 0.10 5.07
CA PHE A 538 -10.42 -0.37 4.23
C PHE A 538 -9.08 0.32 4.54
N ARG A 539 -9.07 1.60 4.93
CA ARG A 539 -7.85 2.29 5.39
C ARG A 539 -7.44 1.88 6.81
N MET A 540 -8.42 1.64 7.69
CA MET A 540 -8.23 1.29 9.09
C MET A 540 -7.60 -0.10 9.26
N LYS A 541 -8.05 -1.12 8.51
CA LYS A 541 -7.51 -2.49 8.62
C LYS A 541 -5.99 -2.51 8.44
N ASP A 542 -5.49 -1.76 7.46
CA ASP A 542 -4.07 -1.65 7.12
C ASP A 542 -3.27 -0.88 8.16
N MET A 543 -3.90 -0.10 9.04
CA MET A 543 -3.27 0.62 10.13
C MET A 543 -3.29 -0.16 11.44
N VAL A 544 -4.40 -0.87 11.71
CA VAL A 544 -4.69 -1.49 13.01
C VAL A 544 -4.18 -2.94 13.08
N PHE A 545 -4.31 -3.74 12.02
CA PHE A 545 -3.90 -5.15 12.03
C PHE A 545 -2.44 -5.33 11.59
N ARG A 546 -1.52 -4.62 12.25
CA ARG A 546 -0.07 -4.72 12.01
C ARG A 546 0.64 -5.51 13.09
N GLY A 547 1.56 -6.39 12.67
CA GLY A 547 2.35 -7.21 13.58
C GLY A 547 1.65 -8.51 13.99
N SER A 548 2.00 -9.03 15.18
CA SER A 548 1.46 -10.27 15.73
C SER A 548 0.39 -10.00 16.79
N ARG A 549 -0.53 -10.96 16.98
CA ARG A 549 -1.57 -10.88 18.01
C ARG A 549 -0.99 -11.10 19.42
N PRO A 550 -1.48 -10.41 20.46
CA PRO A 550 -2.46 -9.32 20.40
C PRO A 550 -1.84 -8.02 19.88
N TYR A 551 -2.58 -7.33 19.01
CA TYR A 551 -2.16 -6.08 18.38
C TYR A 551 -1.99 -4.95 19.40
N GLU A 552 -1.14 -3.98 19.07
CA GLU A 552 -1.02 -2.72 19.78
C GLU A 552 -2.34 -1.96 19.72
N SER A 553 -2.80 -1.37 20.83
CA SER A 553 -4.08 -0.67 20.85
C SER A 553 -4.00 0.76 20.32
N GLU A 554 -2.82 1.37 20.36
CA GLU A 554 -2.60 2.79 20.01
C GLU A 554 -3.11 3.16 18.60
N PRO A 555 -2.89 2.37 17.53
CA PRO A 555 -3.45 2.69 16.20
C PRO A 555 -4.98 2.72 16.17
N LEU A 556 -5.65 1.85 16.95
CA LEU A 556 -7.11 1.82 17.05
C LEU A 556 -7.62 2.93 17.98
N ASP A 557 -6.91 3.21 19.07
CA ASP A 557 -7.27 4.25 20.04
C ASP A 557 -7.18 5.64 19.36
N GLU A 558 -6.09 5.95 18.65
CA GLU A 558 -5.92 7.19 17.89
C GLU A 558 -6.87 7.29 16.69
N PHE A 559 -7.17 6.18 16.03
CA PHE A 559 -8.24 6.14 15.02
C PHE A 559 -9.59 6.56 15.63
N LEU A 560 -10.01 5.94 16.75
CA LEU A 560 -11.30 6.24 17.38
C LEU A 560 -11.33 7.68 17.93
N LYS A 561 -10.23 8.21 18.48
CA LYS A 561 -10.13 9.61 18.90
C LYS A 561 -10.23 10.58 17.73
N LYS A 562 -9.52 10.34 16.63
CA LYS A 562 -9.58 11.17 15.41
C LYS A 562 -10.99 11.19 14.84
N GLU A 563 -11.65 10.04 14.83
CA GLU A 563 -12.96 9.88 14.20
C GLU A 563 -14.11 10.39 15.08
N PHE A 564 -14.08 10.19 16.40
CA PHE A 564 -15.18 10.58 17.30
C PHE A 564 -14.90 11.82 18.15
N GLY A 565 -13.66 12.32 18.16
CA GLY A 565 -13.17 13.35 19.06
C GLY A 565 -12.73 12.79 20.42
N GLU A 566 -11.57 13.24 20.91
CA GLU A 566 -10.98 12.73 22.16
C GLU A 566 -11.81 13.05 23.42
N ASN A 567 -12.48 14.21 23.43
CA ASN A 567 -13.24 14.72 24.58
C ASN A 567 -14.77 14.58 24.42
N THR A 568 -15.25 14.05 23.29
CA THR A 568 -16.68 13.89 23.00
C THR A 568 -17.31 12.86 23.93
N LYS A 569 -18.39 13.23 24.59
CA LYS A 569 -19.15 12.39 25.53
C LYS A 569 -20.35 11.76 24.86
N MET A 570 -20.76 10.60 25.37
CA MET A 570 -21.95 9.87 24.89
C MET A 570 -23.21 10.75 24.93
N THR A 571 -23.36 11.60 25.94
CA THR A 571 -24.52 12.50 26.11
C THR A 571 -24.51 13.74 25.22
N ASP A 572 -23.41 14.02 24.50
CA ASP A 572 -23.34 15.19 23.61
C ASP A 572 -24.22 15.01 22.36
N VAL A 573 -24.53 13.76 21.98
CA VAL A 573 -25.48 13.45 20.90
C VAL A 573 -26.78 12.90 21.47
N GLN A 574 -27.90 13.59 21.21
CA GLN A 574 -29.19 13.26 21.83
C GLN A 574 -30.12 12.36 20.99
N LYS A 575 -29.91 12.30 19.67
CA LYS A 575 -30.71 11.53 18.71
C LYS A 575 -29.85 10.96 17.58
N PRO A 576 -30.13 9.74 17.08
CA PRO A 576 -31.04 8.75 17.67
C PRO A 576 -30.50 8.25 19.03
N LYS A 577 -31.31 7.47 19.77
CA LYS A 577 -30.85 6.88 21.03
C LYS A 577 -29.92 5.71 20.71
N VAL A 578 -28.71 5.74 21.25
CA VAL A 578 -27.68 4.74 20.96
C VAL A 578 -27.32 3.95 22.21
N MET A 579 -27.18 2.64 22.04
CA MET A 579 -26.64 1.74 23.04
C MET A 579 -25.54 0.86 22.44
N VAL A 580 -24.42 0.75 23.14
CA VAL A 580 -23.25 -0.01 22.71
C VAL A 580 -22.88 -0.98 23.83
N THR A 581 -22.71 -2.26 23.48
CA THR A 581 -22.44 -3.34 24.43
C THR A 581 -20.96 -3.38 24.84
N GLY A 582 -20.68 -3.86 26.04
CA GLY A 582 -19.34 -4.19 26.50
C GLY A 582 -19.39 -5.16 27.68
N THR A 583 -18.47 -6.12 27.72
CA THR A 583 -18.42 -7.14 28.76
C THR A 583 -17.60 -6.63 29.94
N LEU A 584 -18.23 -6.51 31.11
CA LEU A 584 -17.63 -6.00 32.34
C LEU A 584 -16.92 -7.15 33.08
N CYS A 585 -15.58 -7.17 33.00
CA CYS A 585 -14.76 -8.28 33.45
C CYS A 585 -13.96 -7.99 34.74
N ASP A 586 -14.30 -6.93 35.50
CA ASP A 586 -13.72 -6.66 36.84
C ASP A 586 -14.33 -7.51 37.95
N ARG A 587 -15.21 -8.46 37.60
CA ARG A 587 -16.08 -9.23 38.49
C ARG A 587 -16.37 -10.62 37.90
N GLN A 588 -16.77 -11.54 38.77
CA GLN A 588 -17.27 -12.87 38.41
C GLN A 588 -18.55 -13.17 39.21
N PRO A 589 -19.69 -13.51 38.58
CA PRO A 589 -19.93 -13.58 37.13
C PRO A 589 -19.67 -12.25 36.40
N ALA A 590 -19.23 -12.32 35.15
CA ALA A 590 -19.12 -11.13 34.29
C ALA A 590 -20.51 -10.57 33.95
N GLU A 591 -20.62 -9.25 33.83
CA GLU A 591 -21.90 -8.55 33.60
C GLU A 591 -21.89 -7.84 32.22
N LEU A 592 -23.05 -7.70 31.59
CA LEU A 592 -23.21 -6.87 30.40
C LEU A 592 -23.36 -5.39 30.80
N HIS A 593 -22.49 -4.53 30.29
CA HIS A 593 -22.59 -3.07 30.44
C HIS A 593 -23.03 -2.43 29.12
N LEU A 594 -24.07 -1.61 29.18
CA LEU A 594 -24.53 -0.79 28.05
C LEU A 594 -24.03 0.66 28.20
N PHE A 595 -23.09 1.05 27.33
CA PHE A 595 -22.75 2.45 27.08
C PHE A 595 -23.90 3.10 26.30
N ARG A 596 -24.34 4.29 26.70
CA ARG A 596 -25.60 4.86 26.18
C ARG A 596 -25.60 6.39 26.22
N ASN A 597 -26.36 7.03 25.34
CA ASN A 597 -26.53 8.51 25.32
C ASN A 597 -27.74 9.02 26.12
N TYR A 598 -28.59 8.13 26.64
CA TYR A 598 -29.81 8.46 27.40
C TYR A 598 -29.68 8.07 28.89
N PRO A 599 -30.53 8.61 29.78
CA PRO A 599 -30.49 8.30 31.21
C PRO A 599 -30.72 6.80 31.51
N VAL A 600 -29.97 6.27 32.46
CA VAL A 600 -30.05 4.86 32.91
C VAL A 600 -31.47 4.53 33.43
N PRO A 601 -32.09 3.40 33.03
CA PRO A 601 -33.36 2.94 33.60
C PRO A 601 -33.26 2.65 35.11
N GLU A 602 -34.24 3.13 35.88
CA GLU A 602 -34.24 3.05 37.36
C GLU A 602 -34.86 1.75 37.89
N THR A 603 -35.08 0.75 37.03
CA THR A 603 -35.66 -0.53 37.41
C THR A 603 -34.64 -1.51 38.00
N LYS A 604 -33.33 -1.29 37.76
CA LYS A 604 -32.22 -2.16 38.21
C LYS A 604 -31.60 -1.79 39.57
N THR A 605 -32.32 -1.09 40.45
CA THR A 605 -31.74 -0.52 41.70
C THR A 605 -31.32 -1.51 42.80
N SER A 606 -31.62 -2.81 42.68
CA SER A 606 -31.14 -3.84 43.61
C SER A 606 -30.04 -4.68 42.94
N PRO A 607 -28.81 -4.77 43.51
CA PRO A 607 -27.83 -5.73 43.03
C PRO A 607 -28.35 -7.14 43.32
N GLU A 608 -28.54 -7.94 42.27
CA GLU A 608 -28.98 -9.34 42.39
C GLU A 608 -27.93 -10.21 43.10
N TYR A 609 -26.66 -9.81 43.01
CA TYR A 609 -25.53 -10.50 43.64
C TYR A 609 -25.15 -9.91 44.99
N LYS A 610 -24.95 -10.79 45.99
CA LYS A 610 -24.32 -10.44 47.27
C LYS A 610 -22.82 -10.20 47.05
N THR A 611 -22.41 -8.95 46.93
CA THR A 611 -21.00 -8.58 46.71
C THR A 611 -20.20 -8.60 48.02
N THR A 612 -19.16 -9.44 48.09
CA THR A 612 -18.14 -9.41 49.16
C THR A 612 -16.99 -8.44 48.87
N ALA A 613 -16.81 -8.06 47.60
CA ALA A 613 -15.77 -7.15 47.13
C ALA A 613 -16.32 -5.76 46.78
N SER A 614 -15.50 -4.72 46.98
CA SER A 614 -15.82 -3.34 46.60
C SER A 614 -15.42 -3.07 45.14
N PHE A 615 -16.37 -3.23 44.21
CA PHE A 615 -16.16 -2.88 42.81
C PHE A 615 -16.20 -1.37 42.56
N LYS A 616 -15.53 -0.89 41.51
CA LYS A 616 -15.66 0.51 41.06
C LYS A 616 -17.09 0.73 40.53
N PRO A 617 -17.77 1.84 40.87
CA PRO A 617 -19.13 2.11 40.40
C PRO A 617 -19.20 2.12 38.87
N LEU A 618 -20.38 1.83 38.31
CA LEU A 618 -20.62 1.99 36.87
C LEU A 618 -20.49 3.47 36.50
N THR A 619 -19.81 3.77 35.39
CA THR A 619 -19.63 5.14 34.91
C THR A 619 -20.95 5.69 34.41
N ARG A 620 -21.26 6.95 34.74
CA ARG A 620 -22.48 7.60 34.25
C ARG A 620 -22.36 7.93 32.76
N PRO A 621 -23.48 7.97 31.99
CA PRO A 621 -23.48 8.42 30.59
C PRO A 621 -22.76 9.77 30.38
N GLU A 622 -22.91 10.71 31.31
CA GLU A 622 -22.30 12.05 31.35
C GLU A 622 -20.76 12.06 31.47
N GLU A 623 -20.17 10.92 31.83
CA GLU A 623 -18.74 10.69 32.07
C GLU A 623 -18.12 9.76 31.01
N GLN A 624 -18.94 9.14 30.15
CA GLN A 624 -18.49 8.18 29.15
C GLN A 624 -18.06 8.90 27.87
N LEU A 625 -16.80 8.73 27.46
CA LEU A 625 -16.27 9.22 26.17
C LEU A 625 -16.66 8.27 25.04
N VAL A 626 -17.05 8.82 23.88
CA VAL A 626 -17.54 8.06 22.71
C VAL A 626 -16.48 7.11 22.18
N TRP A 627 -15.26 7.61 21.91
CA TRP A 627 -14.16 6.78 21.40
C TRP A 627 -13.82 5.64 22.36
N ARG A 628 -13.93 5.87 23.67
CA ARG A 628 -13.66 4.86 24.69
C ARG A 628 -14.77 3.80 24.76
N ALA A 629 -16.03 4.19 24.65
CA ALA A 629 -17.15 3.26 24.54
C ALA A 629 -17.02 2.36 23.29
N ALA A 630 -16.70 2.95 22.13
CA ALA A 630 -16.39 2.23 20.91
C ALA A 630 -15.23 1.24 21.10
N ARG A 631 -14.14 1.68 21.75
CA ARG A 631 -12.96 0.86 22.02
C ARG A 631 -13.22 -0.30 22.98
N CYS A 632 -14.03 -0.06 24.02
CA CYS A 632 -14.49 -1.10 24.95
C CYS A 632 -15.31 -2.16 24.21
N SER A 633 -16.23 -1.73 23.35
CA SER A 633 -17.08 -2.64 22.58
C SER A 633 -16.27 -3.47 21.58
N GLY A 634 -15.33 -2.87 20.86
CA GLY A 634 -14.46 -3.56 19.89
C GLY A 634 -13.23 -4.26 20.47
N ALA A 635 -13.14 -4.46 21.80
CA ALA A 635 -11.98 -5.06 22.45
C ALA A 635 -11.95 -6.60 22.34
N ALA A 636 -12.00 -7.12 21.11
CA ALA A 636 -12.08 -8.55 20.81
C ALA A 636 -10.96 -9.34 21.54
N PRO A 637 -11.30 -10.28 22.44
CA PRO A 637 -10.32 -11.11 23.12
C PRO A 637 -9.43 -11.85 22.12
N THR A 638 -8.17 -12.09 22.47
CA THR A 638 -7.09 -12.59 21.59
C THR A 638 -6.58 -11.63 20.51
N TYR A 639 -7.40 -10.68 20.03
CA TYR A 639 -6.98 -9.67 19.05
C TYR A 639 -6.38 -8.43 19.71
N PHE A 640 -7.06 -7.89 20.72
CA PHE A 640 -6.63 -6.69 21.43
C PHE A 640 -6.49 -6.93 22.93
N ARG A 641 -5.67 -6.10 23.60
CA ARG A 641 -5.64 -6.05 25.05
C ARG A 641 -6.93 -5.40 25.61
N PRO A 642 -7.40 -5.81 26.81
CA PRO A 642 -8.56 -5.22 27.46
C PRO A 642 -8.34 -3.74 27.78
N ILE A 643 -9.39 -2.92 27.71
CA ILE A 643 -9.31 -1.50 28.07
C ILE A 643 -9.88 -1.25 29.47
N GLY A 644 -8.99 -1.24 30.45
CA GLY A 644 -9.31 -1.08 31.87
C GLY A 644 -10.04 -2.29 32.45
N ARG A 645 -11.37 -2.30 32.36
CA ARG A 645 -12.25 -3.33 32.94
C ARG A 645 -13.25 -3.95 31.94
N PHE A 646 -13.08 -3.63 30.66
CA PHE A 646 -14.01 -4.02 29.61
C PHE A 646 -13.32 -4.89 28.56
N LEU A 647 -14.04 -5.93 28.15
CA LEU A 647 -13.81 -6.76 26.96
C LEU A 647 -14.93 -6.51 25.94
N ASP A 648 -14.76 -7.04 24.74
CA ASP A 648 -15.78 -7.00 23.67
C ASP A 648 -17.17 -7.42 24.18
N GLY A 649 -18.21 -6.70 23.75
CA GLY A 649 -19.60 -7.06 24.05
C GLY A 649 -20.02 -8.40 23.44
N GLY A 650 -19.30 -8.87 22.42
CA GLY A 650 -19.54 -10.13 21.71
C GLY A 650 -19.45 -11.38 22.56
N LEU A 651 -18.82 -11.33 23.74
CA LEU A 651 -18.80 -12.45 24.70
C LEU A 651 -20.15 -12.71 25.39
N LEU A 652 -21.05 -11.72 25.44
CA LEU A 652 -22.35 -11.80 26.11
C LEU A 652 -23.53 -11.47 25.19
N ALA A 653 -23.35 -10.53 24.26
CA ALA A 653 -24.41 -9.97 23.43
C ALA A 653 -23.90 -9.63 22.01
N ASN A 654 -23.33 -10.60 21.27
CA ASN A 654 -22.79 -10.34 19.93
C ASN A 654 -23.85 -9.87 18.93
N ASN A 655 -25.08 -10.40 19.07
CA ASN A 655 -26.29 -9.83 18.49
C ASN A 655 -27.05 -9.08 19.60
N PRO A 656 -27.06 -7.74 19.61
CA PRO A 656 -27.63 -6.96 20.72
C PRO A 656 -29.17 -6.87 20.70
N THR A 657 -29.87 -7.61 19.82
CA THR A 657 -31.31 -7.41 19.60
C THR A 657 -32.16 -7.70 20.84
N LEU A 658 -31.91 -8.81 21.54
CA LEU A 658 -32.66 -9.18 22.73
C LEU A 658 -32.41 -8.20 23.89
N ASP A 659 -31.14 -7.84 24.12
CA ASP A 659 -30.73 -6.89 25.15
C ASP A 659 -31.28 -5.48 24.90
N ALA A 660 -31.31 -5.04 23.63
CA ALA A 660 -31.88 -3.77 23.23
C ALA A 660 -33.39 -3.71 23.43
N MET A 661 -34.13 -4.77 23.07
CA MET A 661 -35.56 -4.87 23.35
C MET A 661 -35.85 -4.82 24.85
N ALA A 662 -35.03 -5.48 25.67
CA ALA A 662 -35.14 -5.47 27.13
C ALA A 662 -34.85 -4.07 27.72
N GLU A 663 -33.76 -3.42 27.32
CA GLU A 663 -33.39 -2.07 27.76
C GLU A 663 -34.44 -1.01 27.36
N ILE A 664 -35.02 -1.12 26.16
CA ILE A 664 -36.12 -0.24 25.71
C ILE A 664 -37.39 -0.46 26.55
N HIS A 665 -37.71 -1.71 26.90
CA HIS A 665 -38.81 -2.01 27.82
C HIS A 665 -38.57 -1.40 29.21
N GLU A 666 -37.37 -1.56 29.77
CA GLU A 666 -36.98 -0.98 31.07
C GLU A 666 -37.00 0.56 31.06
N TYR A 667 -36.51 1.17 29.99
CA TYR A 667 -36.55 2.62 29.77
C TYR A 667 -37.99 3.14 29.75
N ASN A 668 -38.86 2.50 28.96
CA ASN A 668 -40.29 2.83 28.91
C ASN A 668 -40.98 2.64 30.27
N LYS A 669 -40.68 1.56 30.99
CA LYS A 669 -41.20 1.30 32.35
C LYS A 669 -40.73 2.37 33.34
N THR A 670 -39.50 2.85 33.21
CA THR A 670 -38.96 3.98 33.98
C THR A 670 -39.68 5.29 33.67
N LEU A 671 -39.97 5.59 32.40
CA LEU A 671 -40.78 6.75 32.01
C LEU A 671 -42.21 6.70 32.59
N VAL A 672 -42.86 5.54 32.58
CA VAL A 672 -44.16 5.33 33.22
C VAL A 672 -44.08 5.59 34.74
N LYS A 673 -43.06 5.05 35.43
CA LYS A 673 -42.83 5.26 36.87
C LYS A 673 -42.61 6.74 37.21
N LYS A 674 -41.95 7.50 36.34
CA LYS A 674 -41.75 8.96 36.47
C LYS A 674 -42.96 9.81 36.07
N GLY A 675 -44.12 9.19 35.79
CA GLY A 675 -45.33 9.89 35.33
C GLY A 675 -45.27 10.41 33.89
N GLN A 676 -44.18 10.16 33.15
CA GLN A 676 -43.95 10.69 31.81
C GLN A 676 -44.57 9.80 30.71
N LYS A 677 -45.81 9.34 30.91
CA LYS A 677 -46.51 8.43 29.98
C LYS A 677 -46.58 8.96 28.54
N GLN A 678 -46.67 10.28 28.36
CA GLN A 678 -46.70 10.92 27.03
C GLN A 678 -45.41 10.76 26.21
N LYS A 679 -44.28 10.35 26.84
CA LYS A 679 -43.01 10.08 26.15
C LYS A 679 -42.78 8.60 25.86
N VAL A 680 -43.68 7.72 26.31
CA VAL A 680 -43.58 6.28 26.13
C VAL A 680 -44.00 5.94 24.70
N ARG A 681 -43.10 5.33 23.94
CA ARG A 681 -43.38 4.85 22.59
C ARG A 681 -43.15 3.33 22.54
N LYS A 682 -44.06 2.62 21.88
CA LYS A 682 -43.91 1.17 21.68
C LYS A 682 -42.96 0.92 20.52
N LEU A 683 -42.22 -0.19 20.55
CA LEU A 683 -41.54 -0.64 19.34
C LEU A 683 -42.59 -0.97 18.27
N GLY A 684 -42.38 -0.49 17.04
CA GLY A 684 -43.21 -0.82 15.87
C GLY A 684 -42.45 -1.52 14.75
N LEU A 685 -41.13 -1.64 14.88
CA LEU A 685 -40.25 -2.34 13.92
C LEU A 685 -38.91 -2.66 14.58
N VAL A 686 -38.38 -3.86 14.33
CA VAL A 686 -37.02 -4.26 14.72
C VAL A 686 -36.27 -4.76 13.49
N VAL A 687 -35.09 -4.20 13.23
CA VAL A 687 -34.20 -4.57 12.13
C VAL A 687 -32.86 -5.03 12.72
N SER A 688 -32.47 -6.26 12.46
CA SER A 688 -31.19 -6.84 12.90
C SER A 688 -30.31 -7.13 11.68
N LEU A 689 -29.14 -6.51 11.62
CA LEU A 689 -28.17 -6.68 10.54
C LEU A 689 -26.97 -7.50 11.02
N GLY A 690 -26.67 -8.59 10.30
CA GLY A 690 -25.57 -9.50 10.60
C GLY A 690 -24.32 -9.26 9.73
N THR A 691 -23.15 -9.59 10.27
CA THR A 691 -21.84 -9.43 9.59
C THR A 691 -21.54 -10.53 8.55
N GLY A 692 -22.58 -11.22 8.07
CA GLY A 692 -22.49 -12.33 7.12
C GLY A 692 -22.26 -13.69 7.78
N LYS A 693 -22.83 -14.73 7.19
CA LYS A 693 -22.76 -16.13 7.66
C LYS A 693 -21.61 -16.84 6.96
N PRO A 694 -20.71 -17.53 7.68
CA PRO A 694 -19.70 -18.37 7.07
C PRO A 694 -20.35 -19.60 6.40
N PRO A 695 -19.68 -20.26 5.43
CA PRO A 695 -20.15 -21.51 4.87
C PRO A 695 -20.15 -22.63 5.93
N GLN A 696 -21.11 -23.56 5.83
CA GLN A 696 -21.15 -24.73 6.71
C GLN A 696 -20.04 -25.72 6.35
N VAL A 697 -19.17 -26.04 7.30
CA VAL A 697 -18.04 -26.97 7.14
C VAL A 697 -18.23 -28.18 8.07
N PRO A 698 -18.09 -29.43 7.60
CA PRO A 698 -18.18 -30.60 8.47
C PRO A 698 -16.94 -30.72 9.37
N VAL A 699 -17.16 -30.85 10.69
CA VAL A 699 -16.10 -31.08 11.67
C VAL A 699 -15.94 -32.58 11.91
N SER A 700 -14.78 -33.14 11.53
CA SER A 700 -14.48 -34.56 11.73
C SER A 700 -14.07 -34.85 13.18
N SER A 701 -15.02 -35.33 13.99
CA SER A 701 -14.86 -35.90 15.34
C SER A 701 -14.02 -35.09 16.32
N VAL A 702 -14.69 -34.34 17.21
CA VAL A 702 -14.08 -33.67 18.37
C VAL A 702 -13.83 -34.70 19.48
N ASP A 703 -12.84 -35.58 19.26
CA ASP A 703 -12.48 -36.64 20.21
C ASP A 703 -11.34 -36.17 21.14
N VAL A 704 -11.65 -36.06 22.43
CA VAL A 704 -10.75 -35.53 23.48
C VAL A 704 -10.61 -36.54 24.62
N PHE A 705 -10.46 -37.82 24.29
CA PHE A 705 -10.07 -38.83 25.28
C PHE A 705 -8.62 -38.70 25.76
N ARG A 706 -8.37 -39.25 26.95
CA ARG A 706 -7.07 -39.23 27.66
C ARG A 706 -6.05 -40.04 26.86
N PRO A 707 -4.99 -39.42 26.31
CA PRO A 707 -4.13 -40.06 25.33
C PRO A 707 -3.29 -41.18 25.94
N SER A 708 -3.24 -42.32 25.25
CA SER A 708 -2.45 -43.49 25.67
C SER A 708 -1.07 -43.56 25.00
N ASN A 709 -0.90 -42.85 23.87
CA ASN A 709 0.33 -42.83 23.08
C ASN A 709 0.69 -41.39 22.59
N PRO A 710 1.96 -41.11 22.21
CA PRO A 710 2.37 -39.78 21.75
C PRO A 710 1.62 -39.27 20.50
N TRP A 711 1.23 -40.18 19.60
CA TRP A 711 0.40 -39.85 18.43
C TRP A 711 -1.04 -39.49 18.80
N GLU A 712 -1.59 -40.09 19.85
CA GLU A 712 -2.89 -39.68 20.39
C GLU A 712 -2.78 -38.35 21.12
N LEU A 713 -1.70 -38.09 21.85
CA LEU A 713 -1.49 -36.80 22.51
C LEU A 713 -1.50 -35.63 21.50
N ALA A 714 -0.93 -35.83 20.31
CA ALA A 714 -1.05 -34.87 19.21
C ALA A 714 -2.52 -34.70 18.76
N LYS A 715 -3.26 -35.79 18.53
CA LYS A 715 -4.69 -35.73 18.18
C LYS A 715 -5.54 -35.05 19.26
N THR A 716 -5.35 -35.37 20.54
CA THR A 716 -6.04 -34.74 21.67
C THR A 716 -5.71 -33.24 21.75
N MET A 717 -4.48 -32.81 21.45
CA MET A 717 -4.12 -31.39 21.39
C MET A 717 -4.82 -30.66 20.24
N PHE A 718 -4.90 -31.26 19.05
CA PHE A 718 -5.68 -30.70 17.94
C PHE A 718 -7.19 -30.67 18.26
N GLY A 719 -7.75 -31.76 18.79
CA GLY A 719 -9.16 -31.86 19.19
C GLY A 719 -9.55 -30.88 20.30
N ALA A 720 -8.67 -30.68 21.30
CA ALA A 720 -8.88 -29.70 22.37
C ALA A 720 -8.81 -28.25 21.85
N ARG A 721 -7.96 -27.97 20.85
CA ARG A 721 -7.90 -26.65 20.20
C ARG A 721 -9.18 -26.37 19.40
N GLU A 722 -9.65 -27.31 18.60
CA GLU A 722 -10.90 -27.15 17.84
C GLU A 722 -12.13 -27.10 18.76
N LEU A 723 -12.17 -27.87 19.84
CA LEU A 723 -13.18 -27.74 20.89
C LEU A 723 -13.16 -26.35 21.52
N GLY A 724 -11.98 -25.83 21.86
CA GLY A 724 -11.81 -24.49 22.42
C GLY A 724 -12.28 -23.39 21.46
N LYS A 725 -11.98 -23.53 20.16
CA LYS A 725 -12.50 -22.64 19.11
C LYS A 725 -14.03 -22.72 19.06
N MET A 726 -14.60 -23.93 18.98
CA MET A 726 -16.04 -24.16 18.93
C MET A 726 -16.79 -23.56 20.14
N VAL A 727 -16.19 -23.58 21.33
CA VAL A 727 -16.76 -22.90 22.51
C VAL A 727 -16.78 -21.38 22.33
N VAL A 728 -15.72 -20.78 21.80
CA VAL A 728 -15.69 -19.33 21.49
C VAL A 728 -16.68 -18.98 20.38
N ASP A 729 -16.76 -19.78 19.33
CA ASP A 729 -17.71 -19.61 18.23
C ASP A 729 -19.16 -19.67 18.75
N CYS A 730 -19.49 -20.64 19.62
CA CYS A 730 -20.81 -20.72 20.29
C CYS A 730 -21.10 -19.54 21.24
N CYS A 731 -20.09 -19.02 21.94
CA CYS A 731 -20.28 -17.86 22.83
C CYS A 731 -20.42 -16.54 22.05
N THR A 732 -19.93 -16.49 20.82
CA THR A 732 -19.90 -15.29 19.97
C THR A 732 -20.79 -15.40 18.73
N ASP A 733 -21.67 -16.41 18.66
CA ASP A 733 -22.62 -16.54 17.56
C ASP A 733 -23.62 -15.36 17.57
N ALA A 734 -23.75 -14.70 16.42
CA ALA A 734 -24.67 -13.58 16.21
C ALA A 734 -25.90 -13.97 15.37
N ASP A 735 -25.88 -15.13 14.73
CA ASP A 735 -27.03 -15.74 14.07
C ASP A 735 -27.59 -16.87 14.97
N GLY A 736 -28.33 -17.83 14.40
CA GLY A 736 -28.81 -18.98 15.16
C GLY A 736 -29.80 -18.62 16.29
N PRO A 737 -29.69 -19.21 17.50
CA PRO A 737 -30.71 -19.12 18.55
C PRO A 737 -31.07 -17.70 19.00
N ALA A 738 -30.15 -16.74 18.91
CA ALA A 738 -30.44 -15.34 19.27
C ALA A 738 -31.48 -14.72 18.33
N VAL A 739 -31.34 -14.99 17.03
CA VAL A 739 -32.25 -14.52 15.97
C VAL A 739 -33.62 -15.16 16.08
N ASP A 740 -33.69 -16.47 16.35
CA ASP A 740 -34.97 -17.18 16.46
C ASP A 740 -35.75 -16.78 17.71
N ARG A 741 -35.05 -16.56 18.85
CA ARG A 741 -35.65 -15.96 20.05
C ARG A 741 -36.16 -14.55 19.75
N ALA A 742 -35.35 -13.69 19.14
CA ALA A 742 -35.76 -12.32 18.83
C ALA A 742 -36.99 -12.29 17.92
N ARG A 743 -37.03 -13.15 16.89
CA ARG A 743 -38.19 -13.33 16.01
C ARG A 743 -39.44 -13.72 16.79
N ALA A 744 -39.38 -14.78 17.59
CA ALA A 744 -40.53 -15.27 18.36
C ALA A 744 -41.05 -14.22 19.36
N TRP A 745 -40.18 -13.48 20.05
CA TRP A 745 -40.59 -12.40 20.96
C TRP A 745 -41.19 -11.18 20.22
N CYS A 746 -40.72 -10.88 19.00
CA CYS A 746 -41.31 -9.85 18.15
C CYS A 746 -42.70 -10.28 17.65
N GLU A 747 -42.86 -11.53 17.19
CA GLU A 747 -44.15 -12.12 16.80
C GLU A 747 -45.15 -12.11 17.97
N MET A 748 -44.72 -12.47 19.18
CA MET A 748 -45.54 -12.40 20.40
C MET A 748 -45.97 -10.98 20.82
N THR A 749 -45.36 -9.93 20.24
CA THR A 749 -45.66 -8.53 20.57
C THR A 749 -46.21 -7.72 19.40
N ASP A 750 -46.60 -8.41 18.30
CA ASP A 750 -47.08 -7.83 17.04
C ASP A 750 -46.09 -6.84 16.40
N VAL A 751 -44.79 -7.04 16.61
CA VAL A 751 -43.72 -6.20 16.05
C VAL A 751 -43.07 -6.92 14.85
N PRO A 752 -43.06 -6.33 13.64
CA PRO A 752 -42.32 -6.88 12.51
C PRO A 752 -40.81 -6.96 12.80
N TYR A 753 -40.23 -8.12 12.53
CA TYR A 753 -38.79 -8.39 12.70
C TYR A 753 -38.11 -8.73 11.38
N PHE A 754 -37.10 -7.95 11.01
CA PHE A 754 -36.30 -8.17 9.80
C PHE A 754 -34.86 -8.55 10.19
N ARG A 755 -34.45 -9.78 9.86
CA ARG A 755 -33.04 -10.22 9.93
C ARG A 755 -32.44 -10.20 8.53
N LEU A 756 -31.41 -9.38 8.31
CA LEU A 756 -30.63 -9.36 7.07
C LEU A 756 -29.19 -9.78 7.39
N SER A 757 -28.75 -10.92 6.86
CA SER A 757 -27.40 -11.45 7.07
C SER A 757 -27.06 -12.37 5.88
N PRO A 758 -26.18 -11.93 4.96
CA PRO A 758 -25.89 -12.66 3.71
C PRO A 758 -25.13 -13.95 3.98
N GLN A 759 -25.29 -14.93 3.10
CA GLN A 759 -24.42 -16.11 3.09
C GLN A 759 -23.13 -15.77 2.33
N LEU A 760 -21.98 -15.90 2.99
CA LEU A 760 -20.66 -15.68 2.38
C LEU A 760 -20.17 -17.00 1.77
N HIS A 761 -19.50 -16.93 0.61
CA HIS A 761 -18.90 -18.10 -0.04
C HIS A 761 -17.61 -18.57 0.65
N THR A 762 -16.88 -17.66 1.29
CA THR A 762 -15.64 -17.93 2.03
C THR A 762 -15.79 -17.57 3.50
N ASP A 763 -15.12 -18.29 4.38
CA ASP A 763 -14.99 -17.88 5.78
C ASP A 763 -14.05 -16.67 5.86
N VAL A 764 -14.54 -15.55 6.42
CA VAL A 764 -13.81 -14.28 6.49
C VAL A 764 -13.44 -14.01 7.93
N MET A 765 -12.13 -13.92 8.19
CA MET A 765 -11.59 -13.71 9.52
C MET A 765 -11.92 -12.31 10.07
N LEU A 766 -11.97 -12.17 11.40
CA LEU A 766 -12.29 -10.92 12.09
C LEU A 766 -11.28 -9.79 11.83
N ASP A 767 -10.04 -10.14 11.48
CA ASP A 767 -8.91 -9.27 11.17
C ASP A 767 -8.41 -9.45 9.72
N GLU A 768 -9.28 -9.88 8.80
CA GLU A 768 -8.92 -10.00 7.38
C GLU A 768 -8.43 -8.65 6.82
N VAL A 769 -7.28 -8.69 6.14
CA VAL A 769 -6.61 -7.53 5.53
C VAL A 769 -6.56 -7.61 4.01
N ASN A 770 -6.83 -8.77 3.41
CA ASN A 770 -6.79 -8.96 1.96
C ASN A 770 -8.01 -8.30 1.29
N ASP A 771 -7.73 -7.23 0.54
CA ASP A 771 -8.72 -6.47 -0.23
C ASP A 771 -9.58 -7.35 -1.14
N THR A 772 -9.00 -8.38 -1.76
CA THR A 772 -9.72 -9.29 -2.65
C THR A 772 -10.76 -10.12 -1.89
N VAL A 773 -10.45 -10.58 -0.68
CA VAL A 773 -11.39 -11.34 0.16
C VAL A 773 -12.53 -10.44 0.63
N LEU A 774 -12.20 -9.23 1.09
CA LEU A 774 -13.19 -8.24 1.56
C LEU A 774 -14.10 -7.75 0.42
N VAL A 775 -13.56 -7.50 -0.77
CA VAL A 775 -14.34 -7.15 -1.98
C VAL A 775 -15.25 -8.30 -2.38
N ASN A 776 -14.80 -9.55 -2.30
CA ASN A 776 -15.66 -10.70 -2.58
C ASN A 776 -16.80 -10.85 -1.54
N ALA A 777 -16.55 -10.62 -0.25
CA ALA A 777 -17.61 -10.61 0.76
C ALA A 777 -18.63 -9.46 0.57
N LEU A 778 -18.17 -8.30 0.13
CA LEU A 778 -19.04 -7.19 -0.28
C LEU A 778 -19.83 -7.51 -1.55
N TRP A 779 -19.21 -8.22 -2.50
CA TRP A 779 -19.87 -8.71 -3.70
C TRP A 779 -20.99 -9.72 -3.35
N ASP A 780 -20.71 -10.69 -2.49
CA ASP A 780 -21.72 -11.65 -1.97
C ASP A 780 -22.88 -10.92 -1.28
N THR A 781 -22.58 -9.86 -0.53
CA THR A 781 -23.60 -9.00 0.09
C THR A 781 -24.45 -8.28 -0.97
N GLN A 782 -23.85 -7.81 -2.05
CA GLN A 782 -24.56 -7.17 -3.16
C GLN A 782 -25.48 -8.16 -3.91
N LEU A 783 -25.02 -9.40 -4.14
CA LEU A 783 -25.84 -10.48 -4.69
C LEU A 783 -27.05 -10.78 -3.78
N TYR A 784 -26.82 -10.87 -2.47
CA TYR A 784 -27.87 -11.09 -1.47
C TYR A 784 -28.91 -9.95 -1.45
N ILE A 785 -28.46 -8.69 -1.51
CA ILE A 785 -29.35 -7.51 -1.60
C ILE A 785 -30.25 -7.59 -2.84
N TYR A 786 -29.71 -7.98 -3.99
CA TYR A 786 -30.49 -8.17 -5.21
C TYR A 786 -31.52 -9.31 -5.08
N GLN A 787 -31.12 -10.45 -4.51
CA GLN A 787 -32.01 -11.59 -4.26
C GLN A 787 -33.13 -11.27 -3.25
N GLN A 788 -32.86 -10.43 -2.25
CA GLN A 788 -33.81 -10.04 -1.20
C GLN A 788 -34.47 -8.68 -1.46
N ARG A 789 -34.52 -8.23 -2.72
CA ARG A 789 -35.10 -6.93 -3.09
C ARG A 789 -36.53 -6.75 -2.60
N GLU A 790 -37.39 -7.78 -2.72
CA GLU A 790 -38.78 -7.70 -2.23
C GLU A 790 -38.86 -7.51 -0.71
N GLN A 791 -37.99 -8.20 0.05
CA GLN A 791 -37.90 -8.06 1.50
C GLN A 791 -37.40 -6.66 1.89
N LEU A 792 -36.44 -6.10 1.14
CA LEU A 792 -35.94 -4.73 1.33
C LEU A 792 -37.02 -3.69 1.03
N GLU A 793 -37.78 -3.86 -0.06
CA GLU A 793 -38.90 -2.97 -0.40
C GLU A 793 -40.04 -3.06 0.63
N GLN A 794 -40.30 -4.25 1.20
CA GLN A 794 -41.24 -4.41 2.32
C GLN A 794 -40.72 -3.71 3.58
N LEU A 795 -39.44 -3.87 3.91
CA LEU A 795 -38.80 -3.18 5.04
C LEU A 795 -38.92 -1.66 4.89
N VAL A 796 -38.63 -1.09 3.71
CA VAL A 796 -38.77 0.34 3.45
C VAL A 796 -40.21 0.82 3.62
N ARG A 797 -41.22 0.04 3.22
CA ARG A 797 -42.64 0.36 3.49
C ARG A 797 -42.92 0.49 4.99
N HIS A 798 -42.40 -0.41 5.84
CA HIS A 798 -42.49 -0.28 7.30
C HIS A 798 -41.65 0.88 7.88
N LEU A 799 -40.52 1.23 7.25
CA LEU A 799 -39.66 2.36 7.65
C LEU A 799 -40.21 3.73 7.21
N LEU A 800 -41.20 3.79 6.31
CA LEU A 800 -41.78 5.06 5.84
C LEU A 800 -43.20 5.32 6.38
N ALA A 801 -43.91 4.30 6.86
CA ALA A 801 -45.12 4.42 7.68
C ALA A 801 -44.82 5.09 9.06
#